data_AF-A0A8S2B2X3-F1
#
_entry.id   AF-A0A8S2B2X3-F1
#
_cell.length_a   1.000
_cell.length_b   1.000
_cell.length_c   1.000
_cell.angle_alpha   90.00
_cell.angle_beta   90.00
_cell.angle_gamma   90.00
#
_symmetry.space_group_name_H-M   'P 1'
#
loop_
_entity.id
_entity.type
_entity.pdbx_description
1 polymer ?
#
loop_
_entity_poly.entity_id
_entity_poly.type
_entity_poly.pdbx_seq_one_letter_code
_entity_poly.pdbx_strand_id
1 'polypeptide(L)'
;MSYRVAKASQYLAITGGGITDIKLAKKSWVFPWQSCTVFDVSPVNYTFEVQAMSSEKLPFVIPAVFTIGPRVDDPHALLLYAMLMSQHDKHSNHVNELVQGVIEGETRVLVASMTMEEVFKGTKEFKKEVFDKVQLELNQFGLVIYNANVKQLVDVPGHEYFSYLGQKTQMEAANQAKIDVAEAKMKGEVGAKERNGLTIQNAAKIDAESKIISTQRLGEGTKEEIKVKTEVKVFQNEKEALVAKADAALAIQKAALSQNSRVAEVEASKAVALREAELQTKVEKMNALTRTEKLKAEFLSKASVEYETKVQEANWELYNKQKQAEAVLYEKQKQAEAMKAAADAAFYSKQKDAEGLVAMAEAQGKYLKTLLGAVNNDYSSMRDFLMINNGIYQEIAKTNALAIRDLQPKISVWNHGGAEQGMNGGGKGPMNDIAGLYKMLPPVLDTVYEQTGMQPPAWIGTLRGAEPKQSLQAQQHRGDHAPIMFSLYGNIFKNGPHLSVNCKFLFLAKSINYGSCILVNIDQSVKLPGCSSPPLCSSLKLFRLSSPVSLSDAAFLGNRTKPSQSFRMEAVSSNSTSISCISVGEDFPAEYEQWLPVPDPESRRRAGVLLHPTSFRGPHGIGDLGDEAFRFIDWLHSTGCSVWQVLPLVPPDEGGSPYAGQDANCGNTLLISLDELVKDGLLMKDELPQQIDADCVNYQTANKLKSPLITKAAKRLVDSNGELKSKLQDFRNDPSISCWLEDAAYFAAIDNTLNAYSWFEWPEPLKNRHLSALEAIYESQKEFIDLFIAKQFLFQRQWQKVREYARRQGVDIMGDMPIYVGYHSADVWANKKHFLLNKKGFPLLVSGVPPDLFSETGQLWGSPLYDWKAMESDQYSWWVNRIRRAQDLYDECRIDHFRGFAGFWAVPSEAKVAMVGRWKVGPGKSLFDAISRGVGKIKIIAEDLGVITKDVVELRKSIGAPGMAVLQFAFGGGADNPHLPHNHEVNQVVYSGTHDNDTIRGWWDTLNQEEKYKAMKYLSIAGEDDISWSVIQAAFSSPAQTAIIPMQDILGLGSSARMNTPATEVGNWGWRIPSSTSFDNLKTESDRLRDLLSLYGRL
;
A
#
# COMPACT_ATOMS: atom_id res chain seq x y z
N MET A 1 -3.06 -78.54 40.96
CA MET A 1 -3.23 -77.52 42.01
C MET A 1 -1.84 -77.03 42.39
N SER A 2 -1.60 -75.72 42.50
CA SER A 2 -0.28 -75.17 42.82
C SER A 2 -0.35 -74.20 44.00
N TYR A 3 0.50 -74.39 45.00
CA TYR A 3 0.69 -73.41 46.07
C TYR A 3 1.53 -72.24 45.55
N ARG A 4 1.09 -71.01 45.81
CA ARG A 4 1.83 -69.78 45.47
C ARG A 4 1.97 -68.88 46.70
N VAL A 5 3.09 -68.17 46.75
CA VAL A 5 3.46 -67.21 47.80
C VAL A 5 3.97 -65.95 47.11
N ALA A 6 3.46 -64.78 47.50
CA ALA A 6 3.91 -63.49 47.01
C ALA A 6 5.07 -62.95 47.86
N LYS A 7 5.90 -62.09 47.26
CA LYS A 7 6.96 -61.34 47.97
C LYS A 7 6.37 -60.29 48.91
N ALA A 8 7.20 -59.68 49.75
CA ALA A 8 6.77 -58.66 50.72
C ALA A 8 5.94 -57.53 50.09
N SER A 9 6.36 -56.98 48.94
CA SER A 9 5.66 -55.92 48.21
C SER A 9 4.50 -56.40 47.33
N GLN A 10 4.27 -57.72 47.18
CA GLN A 10 3.38 -58.28 46.16
C GLN A 10 2.14 -58.93 46.77
N TYR A 11 1.04 -59.00 46.01
CA TYR A 11 -0.16 -59.76 46.38
C TYR A 11 -0.57 -60.70 45.24
N LEU A 12 -1.23 -61.81 45.60
CA LEU A 12 -1.89 -62.71 44.67
C LEU A 12 -3.34 -62.27 44.53
N ALA A 13 -3.78 -61.95 43.32
CA ALA A 13 -5.19 -61.94 42.96
C ALA A 13 -5.54 -63.33 42.38
N ILE A 14 -6.67 -63.89 42.82
CA ILE A 14 -7.14 -65.21 42.40
C ILE A 14 -8.59 -65.07 41.94
N THR A 15 -8.87 -65.55 40.73
CA THR A 15 -10.18 -65.45 40.05
C THR A 15 -10.55 -66.78 39.38
N GLY A 16 -11.81 -66.95 39.00
CA GLY A 16 -12.30 -68.17 38.35
C GLY A 16 -13.10 -69.08 39.28
N GLY A 17 -13.15 -70.38 38.98
CA GLY A 17 -14.14 -71.32 39.53
C GLY A 17 -14.24 -71.29 41.07
N GLY A 18 -15.42 -70.94 41.58
CA GLY A 18 -15.74 -70.89 43.02
C GLY A 18 -15.42 -69.56 43.72
N ILE A 19 -15.10 -68.50 42.97
CA ILE A 19 -14.91 -67.12 43.47
C ILE A 19 -15.82 -66.21 42.64
N THR A 20 -16.60 -65.32 43.27
CA THR A 20 -17.53 -64.42 42.57
C THR A 20 -16.80 -63.29 41.84
N ASP A 21 -15.89 -62.63 42.57
CA ASP A 21 -15.17 -61.44 42.11
C ASP A 21 -13.66 -61.72 42.13
N ILE A 22 -12.93 -61.23 43.14
CA ILE A 22 -11.49 -61.44 43.30
C ILE A 22 -11.15 -61.80 44.74
N LYS A 23 -10.30 -62.81 44.92
CA LYS A 23 -9.74 -63.16 46.23
C LYS A 23 -8.28 -62.73 46.32
N LEU A 24 -7.98 -61.85 47.28
CA LEU A 24 -6.62 -61.42 47.60
C LEU A 24 -5.95 -62.30 48.66
N ALA A 25 -4.68 -62.65 48.45
CA ALA A 25 -3.88 -63.38 49.43
C ALA A 25 -2.36 -63.13 49.29
N LYS A 26 -1.61 -63.19 50.39
CA LYS A 26 -0.13 -63.30 50.35
C LYS A 26 0.35 -64.73 50.06
N LYS A 27 -0.45 -65.75 50.41
CA LYS A 27 -0.17 -67.18 50.22
C LYS A 27 -1.47 -67.95 49.99
N SER A 28 -1.53 -68.82 48.98
CA SER A 28 -2.74 -69.59 48.68
C SER A 28 -2.51 -70.81 47.77
N TRP A 29 -3.50 -71.72 47.77
CA TRP A 29 -3.61 -72.83 46.83
C TRP A 29 -4.44 -72.40 45.62
N VAL A 30 -3.87 -72.53 44.43
CA VAL A 30 -4.55 -72.24 43.15
C VAL A 30 -5.04 -73.55 42.54
N PHE A 31 -6.35 -73.65 42.30
CA PHE A 31 -7.01 -74.82 41.72
C PHE A 31 -6.96 -74.79 40.19
N PRO A 32 -7.13 -75.93 39.48
CA PRO A 32 -7.00 -75.98 38.01
C PRO A 32 -7.95 -75.05 37.25
N TRP A 33 -9.10 -74.73 37.84
CA TRP A 33 -10.15 -73.87 37.29
C TRP A 33 -10.01 -72.38 37.69
N GLN A 34 -8.89 -72.01 38.31
CA GLN A 34 -8.63 -70.67 38.85
C GLN A 34 -7.39 -70.06 38.23
N SER A 35 -7.51 -68.80 37.80
CA SER A 35 -6.37 -67.99 37.40
C SER A 35 -5.73 -67.33 38.63
N CYS A 36 -4.43 -67.04 38.55
CA CYS A 36 -3.73 -66.31 39.60
C CYS A 36 -2.70 -65.37 38.99
N THR A 37 -2.99 -64.07 39.10
CA THR A 37 -2.08 -62.97 38.77
C THR A 37 -1.32 -62.54 40.02
N VAL A 38 -0.12 -62.01 39.82
CA VAL A 38 0.71 -61.42 40.88
C VAL A 38 0.92 -59.97 40.50
N PHE A 39 0.53 -59.04 41.38
CA PHE A 39 0.75 -57.62 41.19
C PHE A 39 1.65 -57.08 42.30
N ASP A 40 2.42 -56.04 41.97
CA ASP A 40 3.24 -55.32 42.93
C ASP A 40 2.49 -54.10 43.48
N VAL A 41 2.83 -53.72 44.71
CA VAL A 41 2.17 -52.68 45.51
C VAL A 41 3.17 -51.55 45.83
N SER A 42 4.42 -51.66 45.36
CA SER A 42 5.40 -50.56 45.39
C SER A 42 4.90 -49.32 44.61
N PRO A 43 5.00 -48.10 45.19
CA PRO A 43 4.66 -46.87 44.47
C PRO A 43 5.54 -46.64 43.23
N VAL A 44 4.93 -46.07 42.18
CA VAL A 44 5.54 -45.78 40.89
C VAL A 44 5.65 -44.27 40.69
N ASN A 45 6.72 -43.80 40.04
CA ASN A 45 6.89 -42.39 39.69
C ASN A 45 6.36 -42.12 38.28
N TYR A 46 5.33 -41.29 38.19
CA TYR A 46 4.74 -40.81 36.95
C TYR A 46 5.30 -39.41 36.64
N THR A 47 5.97 -39.28 35.51
CA THR A 47 6.52 -38.02 34.99
C THR A 47 5.63 -37.52 33.85
N PHE A 48 5.18 -36.28 33.91
CA PHE A 48 4.37 -35.68 32.85
C PHE A 48 4.71 -34.19 32.65
N GLU A 49 4.33 -33.67 31.48
CA GLU A 49 4.55 -32.29 31.07
C GLU A 49 3.23 -31.71 30.55
N VAL A 50 2.41 -31.18 31.48
CA VAL A 50 1.10 -30.62 31.11
C VAL A 50 1.29 -29.33 30.34
N GLN A 51 0.88 -29.33 29.07
CA GLN A 51 0.62 -28.10 28.32
C GLN A 51 -0.78 -27.58 28.70
N ALA A 52 -0.81 -26.35 29.20
CA ALA A 52 -2.01 -25.64 29.62
C ALA A 52 -1.94 -24.15 29.22
N MET A 53 -3.06 -23.44 29.36
CA MET A 53 -3.14 -21.99 29.18
C MET A 53 -3.74 -21.35 30.43
N SER A 54 -3.22 -20.21 30.85
CA SER A 54 -3.82 -19.41 31.94
C SER A 54 -5.18 -18.83 31.54
N SER A 55 -5.90 -18.23 32.49
CA SER A 55 -7.13 -17.46 32.20
C SER A 55 -6.90 -16.30 31.20
N GLU A 56 -5.66 -15.81 31.12
CA GLU A 56 -5.18 -14.79 30.17
C GLU A 56 -4.82 -15.37 28.78
N LYS A 57 -5.04 -16.68 28.57
CA LYS A 57 -4.73 -17.46 27.36
C LYS A 57 -3.24 -17.58 27.02
N LEU A 58 -2.35 -17.34 27.98
CA LEU A 58 -0.91 -17.53 27.80
C LEU A 58 -0.52 -19.02 27.95
N PRO A 59 0.12 -19.66 26.95
CA PRO A 59 0.44 -21.09 27.00
C PRO A 59 1.73 -21.37 27.77
N PHE A 60 1.74 -22.43 28.59
CA PHE A 60 2.91 -22.85 29.35
C PHE A 60 2.97 -24.35 29.64
N VAL A 61 4.15 -24.81 30.04
CA VAL A 61 4.43 -26.21 30.39
C VAL A 61 4.62 -26.36 31.90
N ILE A 62 3.92 -27.33 32.48
CA ILE A 62 4.05 -27.75 33.89
C ILE A 62 4.72 -29.14 33.95
N PRO A 63 6.06 -29.19 34.04
CA PRO A 63 6.77 -30.46 34.23
C PRO A 63 6.70 -30.91 35.69
N ALA A 64 6.09 -32.07 35.95
CA ALA A 64 5.90 -32.59 37.30
C ALA A 64 6.14 -34.09 37.43
N VAL A 65 6.39 -34.53 38.67
CA VAL A 65 6.64 -35.93 39.02
C VAL A 65 5.78 -36.32 40.22
N PHE A 66 4.91 -37.32 40.06
CA PHE A 66 3.99 -37.80 41.09
C PHE A 66 4.34 -39.25 41.45
N THR A 67 4.58 -39.54 42.73
CA THR A 67 4.78 -40.90 43.25
C THR A 67 3.42 -41.44 43.69
N ILE A 68 2.84 -42.37 42.93
CA ILE A 68 1.49 -42.89 43.14
C ILE A 68 1.54 -44.40 43.33
N GLY A 69 0.74 -44.93 44.26
CA GLY A 69 0.61 -46.36 44.50
C GLY A 69 -0.72 -46.73 45.16
N PRO A 70 -1.11 -48.01 45.13
CA PRO A 70 -2.31 -48.51 45.79
C PRO A 70 -2.22 -48.39 47.32
N ARG A 71 -3.34 -48.05 47.98
CA ARG A 71 -3.39 -47.92 49.44
C ARG A 71 -3.36 -49.27 50.13
N VAL A 72 -2.25 -49.60 50.80
CA VAL A 72 -2.04 -50.91 51.45
C VAL A 72 -2.87 -51.09 52.73
N ASP A 73 -3.20 -49.99 53.42
CA ASP A 73 -3.87 -50.01 54.73
C ASP A 73 -5.39 -50.28 54.65
N ASP A 74 -5.98 -50.12 53.47
CA ASP A 74 -7.40 -50.33 53.22
C ASP A 74 -7.62 -51.56 52.31
N PRO A 75 -8.20 -52.66 52.83
CA PRO A 75 -8.55 -53.83 52.03
C PRO A 75 -9.50 -53.54 50.86
N HIS A 76 -10.31 -52.48 50.91
CA HIS A 76 -11.24 -52.11 49.85
C HIS A 76 -10.51 -51.42 48.68
N ALA A 77 -9.71 -50.38 48.95
CA ALA A 77 -8.84 -49.76 47.94
C ALA A 77 -7.90 -50.77 47.27
N LEU A 78 -7.31 -51.70 48.03
CA LEU A 78 -6.45 -52.75 47.47
C LEU A 78 -7.21 -53.72 46.55
N LEU A 79 -8.51 -53.93 46.79
CA LEU A 79 -9.38 -54.75 45.95
C LEU A 79 -9.81 -54.03 44.67
N LEU A 80 -10.07 -52.71 44.71
CA LEU A 80 -10.32 -51.88 43.52
C LEU A 80 -9.11 -51.87 42.58
N TYR A 81 -7.91 -51.66 43.12
CA TYR A 81 -6.67 -51.73 42.33
C TYR A 81 -6.42 -53.14 41.76
N ALA A 82 -6.74 -54.20 42.53
CA ALA A 82 -6.65 -55.56 42.04
C ALA A 82 -7.67 -55.87 40.93
N MET A 83 -8.87 -55.26 40.96
CA MET A 83 -9.84 -55.34 39.86
C MET A 83 -9.27 -54.73 38.58
N LEU A 84 -8.77 -53.49 38.65
CA LEU A 84 -8.11 -52.78 37.55
C LEU A 84 -6.97 -53.60 36.92
N MET A 85 -6.15 -54.25 37.76
CA MET A 85 -5.02 -55.10 37.35
C MET A 85 -5.39 -56.52 36.90
N SER A 86 -6.67 -56.92 36.96
CA SER A 86 -7.11 -58.30 36.67
C SER A 86 -7.86 -58.49 35.36
N GLN A 87 -8.48 -57.43 34.83
CA GLN A 87 -9.36 -57.53 33.66
C GLN A 87 -8.62 -57.50 32.32
N HIS A 88 -7.33 -57.14 32.31
CA HIS A 88 -6.54 -56.96 31.09
C HIS A 88 -5.21 -57.72 31.12
N ASP A 89 -4.70 -58.02 29.92
CA ASP A 89 -3.56 -58.93 29.73
C ASP A 89 -2.20 -58.26 30.02
N LYS A 90 -1.16 -59.09 30.18
CA LYS A 90 0.09 -58.85 30.94
C LYS A 90 1.04 -57.72 30.46
N HIS A 91 0.62 -56.86 29.54
CA HIS A 91 1.46 -55.78 28.98
C HIS A 91 0.76 -54.42 28.85
N SER A 92 -0.41 -54.21 29.48
CA SER A 92 -1.15 -52.95 29.34
C SER A 92 -0.50 -51.77 30.10
N ASN A 93 -0.15 -50.71 29.37
CA ASN A 93 0.17 -49.38 29.93
C ASN A 93 -1.07 -48.67 30.53
N HIS A 94 -2.24 -49.32 30.51
CA HIS A 94 -3.54 -48.70 30.78
C HIS A 94 -3.65 -47.99 32.14
N VAL A 95 -3.01 -48.49 33.20
CA VAL A 95 -2.98 -47.80 34.50
C VAL A 95 -2.18 -46.50 34.42
N ASN A 96 -1.09 -46.48 33.65
CA ASN A 96 -0.28 -45.28 33.42
C ASN A 96 -1.07 -44.25 32.60
N GLU A 97 -1.76 -44.70 31.55
CA GLU A 97 -2.61 -43.87 30.68
C GLU A 97 -3.80 -43.27 31.46
N LEU A 98 -4.45 -44.07 32.31
CA LEU A 98 -5.54 -43.61 33.18
C LEU A 98 -5.06 -42.57 34.20
N VAL A 99 -3.96 -42.86 34.90
CA VAL A 99 -3.36 -41.93 35.88
C VAL A 99 -2.91 -40.64 35.20
N GLN A 100 -2.26 -40.73 34.03
CA GLN A 100 -1.87 -39.56 33.25
C GLN A 100 -3.08 -38.74 32.81
N GLY A 101 -4.12 -39.37 32.24
CA GLY A 101 -5.33 -38.69 31.77
C GLY A 101 -6.08 -37.94 32.88
N VAL A 102 -6.21 -38.54 34.07
CA VAL A 102 -6.81 -37.90 35.25
C VAL A 102 -6.00 -36.66 35.66
N ILE A 103 -4.67 -36.76 35.73
CA ILE A 103 -3.83 -35.64 36.18
C ILE A 103 -3.78 -34.52 35.13
N GLU A 104 -3.68 -34.84 33.84
CA GLU A 104 -3.69 -33.84 32.77
C GLU A 104 -5.03 -33.09 32.71
N GLY A 105 -6.16 -33.79 32.89
CA GLY A 105 -7.50 -33.21 32.92
C GLY A 105 -7.66 -32.19 34.05
N GLU A 106 -7.53 -32.62 35.30
CA GLU A 106 -7.76 -31.77 36.48
C GLU A 106 -6.75 -30.61 36.56
N THR A 107 -5.49 -30.84 36.20
CA THR A 107 -4.48 -29.77 36.17
C THR A 107 -4.84 -28.72 35.13
N ARG A 108 -5.30 -29.11 33.94
CA ARG A 108 -5.71 -28.16 32.88
C ARG A 108 -6.95 -27.35 33.28
N VAL A 109 -7.94 -27.98 33.91
CA VAL A 109 -9.15 -27.30 34.40
C VAL A 109 -8.82 -26.25 35.48
N LEU A 110 -7.96 -26.60 36.43
CA LEU A 110 -7.53 -25.67 37.48
C LEU A 110 -6.72 -24.49 36.89
N VAL A 111 -5.73 -24.76 36.05
CA VAL A 111 -4.87 -23.74 35.44
C VAL A 111 -5.65 -22.74 34.58
N ALA A 112 -6.66 -23.19 33.83
CA ALA A 112 -7.51 -22.31 33.01
C ALA A 112 -8.31 -21.28 33.83
N SER A 113 -8.42 -21.45 35.15
CA SER A 113 -9.12 -20.55 36.07
C SER A 113 -8.22 -19.49 36.74
N MET A 114 -6.89 -19.61 36.66
CA MET A 114 -5.92 -18.74 37.35
C MET A 114 -5.16 -17.83 36.38
N THR A 115 -4.78 -16.64 36.85
CA THR A 115 -3.85 -15.74 36.11
C THR A 115 -2.41 -16.24 36.22
N MET A 116 -1.54 -15.79 35.31
CA MET A 116 -0.14 -16.21 35.29
C MET A 116 0.63 -15.74 36.53
N GLU A 117 0.30 -14.57 37.08
CA GLU A 117 0.90 -14.11 38.34
C GLU A 117 0.49 -14.97 39.55
N GLU A 118 -0.76 -15.44 39.60
CA GLU A 118 -1.25 -16.32 40.68
C GLU A 118 -0.58 -17.70 40.61
N VAL A 119 -0.45 -18.28 39.41
CA VAL A 119 0.26 -19.56 39.23
C VAL A 119 1.75 -19.44 39.62
N PHE A 120 2.40 -18.31 39.33
CA PHE A 120 3.80 -18.08 39.66
C PHE A 120 4.04 -17.76 41.14
N LYS A 121 3.18 -16.96 41.78
CA LYS A 121 3.29 -16.58 43.21
C LYS A 121 2.76 -17.66 44.15
N GLY A 122 1.68 -18.35 43.76
CA GLY A 122 0.92 -19.29 44.58
C GLY A 122 1.44 -20.73 44.61
N THR A 123 2.71 -21.00 44.26
CA THR A 123 3.23 -22.36 44.01
C THR A 123 3.13 -23.37 45.17
N LYS A 124 2.77 -22.94 46.38
CA LYS A 124 2.44 -23.85 47.50
C LYS A 124 0.94 -24.19 47.58
N GLU A 125 0.09 -23.22 47.31
CA GLU A 125 -1.37 -23.34 47.38
C GLU A 125 -1.89 -24.06 46.12
N PHE A 126 -1.39 -23.68 44.94
CA PHE A 126 -1.56 -24.39 43.68
C PHE A 126 -1.20 -25.88 43.78
N LYS A 127 -0.03 -26.20 44.38
CA LYS A 127 0.39 -27.60 44.60
C LYS A 127 -0.58 -28.37 45.47
N LYS A 128 -1.19 -27.73 46.47
CA LYS A 128 -2.17 -28.36 47.35
C LYS A 128 -3.50 -28.58 46.64
N GLU A 129 -4.02 -27.58 45.93
CA GLU A 129 -5.31 -27.68 45.26
C GLU A 129 -5.31 -28.69 44.09
N VAL A 130 -4.22 -28.75 43.31
CA VAL A 130 -4.01 -29.80 42.30
C VAL A 130 -3.95 -31.19 42.96
N PHE A 131 -3.23 -31.33 44.08
CA PHE A 131 -3.12 -32.59 44.82
C PHE A 131 -4.49 -33.05 45.36
N ASP A 132 -5.25 -32.16 46.00
CA ASP A 132 -6.54 -32.47 46.62
C ASP A 132 -7.57 -32.90 45.56
N LYS A 133 -7.61 -32.26 44.37
CA LYS A 133 -8.51 -32.65 43.26
C LYS A 133 -8.10 -33.98 42.62
N VAL A 134 -6.83 -34.14 42.24
CA VAL A 134 -6.32 -35.38 41.62
C VAL A 134 -6.50 -36.58 42.57
N GLN A 135 -6.31 -36.39 43.87
CA GLN A 135 -6.49 -37.46 44.86
C GLN A 135 -7.96 -37.91 44.99
N LEU A 136 -8.95 -37.01 44.78
CA LEU A 136 -10.37 -37.39 44.79
C LEU A 136 -10.71 -38.38 43.67
N GLU A 137 -10.20 -38.15 42.46
CA GLU A 137 -10.40 -39.07 41.33
C GLU A 137 -9.61 -40.37 41.50
N LEU A 138 -8.33 -40.29 41.91
CA LEU A 138 -7.50 -41.48 42.13
C LEU A 138 -8.03 -42.42 43.24
N ASN A 139 -8.76 -41.89 44.23
CA ASN A 139 -9.44 -42.70 45.25
C ASN A 139 -10.43 -43.70 44.64
N GLN A 140 -11.10 -43.36 43.54
CA GLN A 140 -12.08 -44.23 42.87
C GLN A 140 -11.43 -45.52 42.34
N PHE A 141 -10.13 -45.48 42.04
CA PHE A 141 -9.33 -46.61 41.55
C PHE A 141 -8.46 -47.26 42.64
N GLY A 142 -8.61 -46.84 43.90
CA GLY A 142 -7.82 -47.34 45.04
C GLY A 142 -6.39 -46.80 45.13
N LEU A 143 -6.07 -45.74 44.39
CA LEU A 143 -4.73 -45.16 44.26
C LEU A 143 -4.53 -43.93 45.16
N VAL A 144 -3.33 -43.81 45.73
CA VAL A 144 -2.92 -42.70 46.61
C VAL A 144 -1.61 -42.07 46.12
N ILE A 145 -1.57 -40.75 46.13
CA ILE A 145 -0.37 -39.95 45.87
C ILE A 145 0.47 -39.91 47.15
N TYR A 146 1.62 -40.58 47.14
CA TYR A 146 2.59 -40.57 48.24
C TYR A 146 3.48 -39.31 48.23
N ASN A 147 3.72 -38.73 47.06
CA ASN A 147 4.51 -37.50 46.89
C ASN A 147 4.16 -36.82 45.55
N ALA A 148 4.25 -35.50 45.49
CA ALA A 148 4.06 -34.71 44.26
C ALA A 148 5.09 -33.58 44.18
N ASN A 149 5.95 -33.61 43.15
CA ASN A 149 7.00 -32.62 42.94
C ASN A 149 6.89 -31.99 41.55
N VAL A 150 6.19 -30.85 41.48
CA VAL A 150 6.22 -29.95 40.32
C VAL A 150 7.58 -29.22 40.30
N LYS A 151 8.29 -29.29 39.17
CA LYS A 151 9.54 -28.57 38.90
C LYS A 151 9.24 -27.08 38.62
N GLN A 152 10.24 -26.33 38.19
CA GLN A 152 10.04 -24.96 37.71
C GLN A 152 9.18 -24.94 36.43
N LEU A 153 8.30 -23.95 36.34
CA LEU A 153 7.48 -23.70 35.15
C LEU A 153 8.37 -23.30 33.96
N VAL A 154 7.98 -23.69 32.75
CA VAL A 154 8.72 -23.41 31.51
C VAL A 154 7.77 -22.85 30.47
N ASP A 155 8.20 -21.83 29.74
CA ASP A 155 7.48 -21.31 28.58
C ASP A 155 7.38 -22.38 27.47
N VAL A 156 6.35 -22.28 26.62
CA VAL A 156 6.31 -23.07 25.37
C VAL A 156 7.34 -22.48 24.39
N PRO A 157 8.13 -23.29 23.66
CA PRO A 157 9.13 -22.79 22.71
C PRO A 157 8.55 -21.76 21.73
N GLY A 158 9.10 -20.55 21.74
CA GLY A 158 8.57 -19.37 21.03
C GLY A 158 8.01 -18.27 21.93
N HIS A 159 7.90 -18.51 23.24
CA HIS A 159 7.57 -17.51 24.26
C HIS A 159 8.66 -17.50 25.36
N GLU A 160 8.85 -16.36 26.04
CA GLU A 160 9.90 -16.16 27.06
C GLU A 160 9.39 -15.47 28.34
N TYR A 161 8.08 -15.58 28.62
CA TYR A 161 7.37 -14.78 29.62
C TYR A 161 7.86 -15.02 31.06
N PHE A 162 8.14 -16.28 31.45
CA PHE A 162 8.70 -16.56 32.78
C PHE A 162 10.13 -16.07 32.93
N SER A 163 10.90 -15.99 31.84
CA SER A 163 12.28 -15.48 31.86
C SER A 163 12.30 -14.00 32.30
N TYR A 164 11.41 -13.19 31.72
CA TYR A 164 11.26 -11.77 32.06
C TYR A 164 10.69 -11.59 33.48
N LEU A 165 9.70 -12.40 33.88
CA LEU A 165 9.14 -12.32 35.24
C LEU A 165 10.19 -12.68 36.32
N GLY A 166 11.05 -13.65 36.03
CA GLY A 166 12.18 -14.03 36.88
C GLY A 166 13.24 -12.92 36.98
N GLN A 167 13.62 -12.29 35.86
CA GLN A 167 14.54 -11.14 35.89
C GLN A 167 13.95 -9.94 36.66
N LYS A 168 12.66 -9.62 36.42
CA LYS A 168 11.95 -8.53 37.10
C LYS A 168 11.95 -8.71 38.62
N THR A 169 11.58 -9.89 39.11
CA THR A 169 11.54 -10.16 40.56
C THR A 169 12.94 -10.16 41.19
N GLN A 170 13.99 -10.57 40.47
CA GLN A 170 15.37 -10.40 40.94
C GLN A 170 15.80 -8.93 40.99
N MET A 171 15.43 -8.11 40.00
CA MET A 171 15.70 -6.67 40.01
C MET A 171 14.95 -5.93 41.13
N GLU A 172 13.69 -6.29 41.37
CA GLU A 172 12.87 -5.73 42.46
C GLU A 172 13.48 -6.08 43.83
N ALA A 173 13.88 -7.33 44.07
CA ALA A 173 14.57 -7.74 45.29
C ALA A 173 15.94 -7.02 45.47
N ALA A 174 16.72 -6.90 44.38
CA ALA A 174 18.00 -6.19 44.41
C ALA A 174 17.85 -4.68 44.63
N ASN A 175 16.72 -4.07 44.23
CA ASN A 175 16.43 -2.67 44.50
C ASN A 175 15.86 -2.45 45.90
N GLN A 176 15.02 -3.35 46.42
CA GLN A 176 14.58 -3.27 47.82
C GLN A 176 15.76 -3.38 48.78
N ALA A 177 16.70 -4.31 48.55
CA ALA A 177 17.93 -4.41 49.34
C ALA A 177 18.78 -3.12 49.31
N LYS A 178 18.79 -2.36 48.20
CA LYS A 178 19.45 -1.04 48.14
C LYS A 178 18.69 0.02 48.93
N ILE A 179 17.34 0.00 48.89
CA ILE A 179 16.48 0.90 49.65
C ILE A 179 16.68 0.67 51.16
N ASP A 180 16.66 -0.58 51.61
CA ASP A 180 16.86 -0.94 53.02
C ASP A 180 18.25 -0.49 53.53
N VAL A 181 19.29 -0.67 52.72
CA VAL A 181 20.65 -0.18 53.02
C VAL A 181 20.74 1.35 53.04
N ALA A 182 20.00 2.04 52.17
CA ALA A 182 19.92 3.50 52.17
C ALA A 182 19.17 4.05 53.41
N GLU A 183 18.05 3.42 53.80
CA GLU A 183 17.30 3.81 55.00
C GLU A 183 18.12 3.53 56.28
N ALA A 184 18.85 2.42 56.34
CA ALA A 184 19.76 2.11 57.43
C ALA A 184 20.87 3.16 57.59
N LYS A 185 21.47 3.62 56.47
CA LYS A 185 22.41 4.75 56.49
C LYS A 185 21.75 6.05 56.96
N MET A 186 20.56 6.37 56.44
CA MET A 186 19.83 7.59 56.81
C MET A 186 19.51 7.64 58.31
N LYS A 187 19.03 6.54 58.90
CA LYS A 187 18.84 6.42 60.36
C LYS A 187 20.15 6.60 61.14
N GLY A 188 21.26 6.03 60.65
CA GLY A 188 22.58 6.21 61.24
C GLY A 188 23.06 7.67 61.26
N GLU A 189 22.86 8.41 60.17
CA GLU A 189 23.26 9.82 60.05
C GLU A 189 22.35 10.76 60.85
N VAL A 190 21.03 10.50 60.88
CA VAL A 190 20.08 11.27 61.73
C VAL A 190 20.44 11.10 63.21
N GLY A 191 20.65 9.86 63.67
CA GLY A 191 21.08 9.56 65.04
C GLY A 191 22.51 10.03 65.39
N ALA A 192 23.29 10.51 64.41
CA ALA A 192 24.53 11.25 64.65
C ALA A 192 24.28 12.77 64.76
N LYS A 193 23.45 13.34 63.89
CA LYS A 193 23.12 14.77 63.87
C LYS A 193 22.31 15.21 65.12
N GLU A 194 21.39 14.39 65.61
CA GLU A 194 20.63 14.69 66.83
C GLU A 194 21.52 14.81 68.08
N ARG A 195 22.53 13.94 68.21
CA ARG A 195 23.50 14.01 69.33
C ARG A 195 24.31 15.31 69.31
N ASN A 196 24.74 15.77 68.13
CA ASN A 196 25.43 17.05 67.96
C ASN A 196 24.50 18.24 68.26
N GLY A 197 23.24 18.19 67.83
CA GLY A 197 22.25 19.22 68.14
C GLY A 197 22.05 19.41 69.65
N LEU A 198 21.96 18.31 70.41
CA LEU A 198 21.83 18.34 71.86
C LEU A 198 23.09 18.89 72.57
N THR A 199 24.29 18.69 72.01
CA THR A 199 25.52 19.27 72.59
C THR A 199 25.57 20.79 72.39
N ILE A 200 25.18 21.27 71.20
CA ILE A 200 25.21 22.69 70.86
C ILE A 200 24.19 23.50 71.68
N GLN A 201 22.98 22.97 71.90
CA GLN A 201 21.97 23.64 72.73
C GLN A 201 22.43 23.82 74.19
N ASN A 202 23.09 22.80 74.76
CA ASN A 202 23.61 22.88 76.13
C ASN A 202 24.76 23.88 76.27
N ALA A 203 25.64 24.00 75.27
CA ALA A 203 26.72 24.99 75.26
C ALA A 203 26.17 26.44 75.17
N ALA A 204 25.19 26.67 74.31
CA ALA A 204 24.59 28.00 74.11
C ALA A 204 23.89 28.54 75.37
N LYS A 205 23.31 27.66 76.19
CA LYS A 205 22.65 28.05 77.44
C LYS A 205 23.62 28.58 78.50
N ILE A 206 24.82 27.99 78.59
CA ILE A 206 25.82 28.34 79.62
C ILE A 206 26.49 29.71 79.36
N ASP A 207 26.79 30.04 78.09
CA ASP A 207 27.40 31.35 77.76
C ASP A 207 26.43 32.53 77.96
N ALA A 208 25.13 32.31 77.77
CA ALA A 208 24.09 33.30 78.02
C ALA A 208 23.97 33.68 79.51
N GLU A 209 24.06 32.70 80.41
CA GLU A 209 23.97 32.91 81.87
C GLU A 209 25.24 33.61 82.42
N SER A 210 26.40 33.44 81.78
CA SER A 210 27.68 34.02 82.22
C SER A 210 27.80 35.54 81.96
N LYS A 211 27.29 36.04 80.82
CA LYS A 211 27.43 37.45 80.41
C LYS A 211 26.59 38.44 81.22
N ILE A 212 25.58 37.98 81.95
CA ILE A 212 24.70 38.84 82.76
C ILE A 212 25.37 39.23 84.10
N ILE A 213 26.26 38.39 84.63
CA ILE A 213 26.87 38.58 85.96
C ILE A 213 28.08 39.53 85.95
N SER A 214 28.82 39.60 84.84
CA SER A 214 30.05 40.41 84.72
C SER A 214 29.81 41.90 84.47
N THR A 215 28.64 42.27 83.95
CA THR A 215 28.35 43.64 83.47
C THR A 215 27.83 44.59 84.57
N GLN A 216 27.66 44.13 85.82
CA GLN A 216 26.93 44.88 86.86
C GLN A 216 27.71 45.07 88.19
N ARG A 217 29.06 45.06 88.20
CA ARG A 217 29.82 45.07 89.47
C ARG A 217 31.08 45.92 89.62
N LEU A 218 31.53 46.64 88.59
CA LEU A 218 32.67 47.59 88.69
C LEU A 218 32.41 48.91 87.94
N GLY A 219 31.24 49.50 88.20
CA GLY A 219 31.09 50.95 88.18
C GLY A 219 31.41 51.51 89.57
N GLU A 220 31.87 52.77 89.63
CA GLU A 220 32.21 53.52 90.86
C GLU A 220 33.41 52.95 91.66
N GLY A 221 34.61 53.55 91.49
CA GLY A 221 35.77 53.14 92.29
C GLY A 221 37.16 53.67 91.92
N THR A 222 37.31 54.72 91.09
CA THR A 222 38.65 55.28 90.76
C THR A 222 38.58 56.75 90.30
N LYS A 223 37.92 57.61 91.07
CA LYS A 223 37.68 59.01 90.69
C LYS A 223 38.87 59.95 90.99
N GLU A 224 39.86 59.48 91.75
CA GLU A 224 40.94 60.31 92.32
C GLU A 224 42.35 60.14 91.69
N GLU A 225 42.64 59.09 90.90
CA GLU A 225 44.00 58.89 90.32
C GLU A 225 44.30 59.69 89.04
N ILE A 226 43.36 60.53 88.59
CA ILE A 226 43.48 61.31 87.34
C ILE A 226 44.52 62.45 87.44
N LYS A 227 45.05 62.75 88.62
CA LYS A 227 45.89 63.94 88.87
C LYS A 227 47.42 63.78 88.67
N VAL A 228 47.94 62.57 88.44
CA VAL A 228 49.41 62.31 88.46
C VAL A 228 49.99 61.81 87.13
N LYS A 229 49.18 61.28 86.21
CA LYS A 229 49.66 60.66 84.95
C LYS A 229 49.59 61.55 83.70
N THR A 230 49.31 62.85 83.84
CA THR A 230 49.04 63.75 82.70
C THR A 230 50.29 64.04 81.85
N GLU A 231 51.46 64.21 82.46
CA GLU A 231 52.68 64.62 81.74
C GLU A 231 53.40 63.46 81.05
N VAL A 232 53.46 62.28 81.69
CA VAL A 232 53.96 61.03 81.07
C VAL A 232 53.14 60.69 79.82
N LYS A 233 51.86 61.06 79.80
CA LYS A 233 50.93 60.73 78.70
C LYS A 233 51.34 61.33 77.35
N VAL A 234 52.03 62.47 77.30
CA VAL A 234 52.31 63.14 76.01
C VAL A 234 53.28 62.32 75.14
N PHE A 235 54.37 61.82 75.71
CA PHE A 235 55.30 60.92 75.01
C PHE A 235 54.73 59.52 74.79
N GLN A 236 53.87 59.06 75.70
CA GLN A 236 53.13 57.81 75.54
C GLN A 236 52.19 57.87 74.32
N ASN A 237 51.41 58.95 74.21
CA ASN A 237 50.41 59.19 73.17
C ASN A 237 50.99 59.16 71.75
N GLU A 238 52.20 59.67 71.50
CA GLU A 238 52.77 59.65 70.14
C GLU A 238 53.14 58.24 69.68
N LYS A 239 53.74 57.45 70.58
CA LYS A 239 54.05 56.04 70.30
C LYS A 239 52.77 55.21 70.20
N GLU A 240 51.81 55.45 71.10
CA GLU A 240 50.49 54.81 71.06
C GLU A 240 49.68 55.23 69.82
N ALA A 241 49.82 56.45 69.30
CA ALA A 241 49.17 56.88 68.05
C ALA A 241 49.77 56.21 66.79
N LEU A 242 51.07 55.90 66.79
CA LEU A 242 51.71 55.13 65.71
C LEU A 242 51.31 53.65 65.78
N VAL A 243 51.31 53.05 66.99
CA VAL A 243 50.85 51.68 67.20
C VAL A 243 49.35 51.56 66.87
N ALA A 244 48.50 52.46 67.35
CA ALA A 244 47.07 52.48 67.04
C ALA A 244 46.78 52.73 65.55
N LYS A 245 47.63 53.46 64.81
CA LYS A 245 47.52 53.54 63.34
C LYS A 245 47.87 52.22 62.65
N ALA A 246 48.91 51.53 63.12
CA ALA A 246 49.27 50.20 62.61
C ALA A 246 48.19 49.16 62.93
N ASP A 247 47.70 49.12 64.18
CA ASP A 247 46.63 48.24 64.61
C ASP A 247 45.28 48.58 63.96
N ALA A 248 44.97 49.85 63.71
CA ALA A 248 43.79 50.23 62.93
C ALA A 248 43.90 49.77 61.47
N ALA A 249 45.05 49.94 60.82
CA ALA A 249 45.28 49.43 59.47
C ALA A 249 45.19 47.90 59.41
N LEU A 250 45.76 47.21 60.39
CA LEU A 250 45.76 45.75 60.50
C LEU A 250 44.37 45.20 60.90
N ALA A 251 43.58 45.96 61.66
CA ALA A 251 42.17 45.69 61.94
C ALA A 251 41.28 45.91 60.72
N ILE A 252 41.50 46.97 59.94
CA ILE A 252 40.83 47.20 58.65
C ILE A 252 41.15 46.07 57.67
N GLN A 253 42.42 45.63 57.59
CA GLN A 253 42.83 44.52 56.73
C GLN A 253 42.25 43.17 57.19
N LYS A 254 42.20 42.90 58.50
CA LYS A 254 41.50 41.74 59.07
C LYS A 254 39.99 41.79 58.86
N ALA A 255 39.37 42.97 58.96
CA ALA A 255 37.95 43.16 58.69
C ALA A 255 37.64 42.91 57.21
N ALA A 256 38.46 43.42 56.29
CA ALA A 256 38.34 43.15 54.85
C ALA A 256 38.54 41.65 54.54
N LEU A 257 39.53 40.99 55.13
CA LEU A 257 39.73 39.54 54.99
C LEU A 257 38.55 38.72 55.54
N SER A 258 38.00 39.10 56.71
CA SER A 258 36.84 38.43 57.32
C SER A 258 35.52 38.71 56.57
N GLN A 259 35.40 39.90 55.95
CA GLN A 259 34.27 40.23 55.09
C GLN A 259 34.36 39.44 53.78
N ASN A 260 35.54 39.35 53.17
CA ASN A 260 35.76 38.54 51.96
C ASN A 260 35.55 37.04 52.23
N SER A 261 35.98 36.51 53.38
CA SER A 261 35.72 35.10 53.72
C SER A 261 34.23 34.83 53.91
N ARG A 262 33.49 35.75 54.54
CA ARG A 262 32.02 35.66 54.68
C ARG A 262 31.30 35.80 53.35
N VAL A 263 31.76 36.66 52.45
CA VAL A 263 31.20 36.76 51.08
C VAL A 263 31.42 35.44 50.34
N ALA A 264 32.64 34.88 50.36
CA ALA A 264 32.93 33.58 49.75
C ALA A 264 32.10 32.42 50.36
N GLU A 265 31.84 32.44 51.66
CA GLU A 265 30.99 31.45 52.35
C GLU A 265 29.49 31.60 51.97
N VAL A 266 29.01 32.83 51.82
CA VAL A 266 27.65 33.14 51.31
C VAL A 266 27.52 32.78 49.82
N GLU A 267 28.55 33.00 49.01
CA GLU A 267 28.57 32.61 47.60
C GLU A 267 28.63 31.08 47.44
N ALA A 268 29.46 30.38 48.23
CA ALA A 268 29.53 28.93 48.24
C ALA A 268 28.21 28.27 48.67
N SER A 269 27.59 28.75 49.76
CA SER A 269 26.29 28.24 50.22
C SER A 269 25.16 28.56 49.23
N LYS A 270 25.16 29.74 48.59
CA LYS A 270 24.25 30.08 47.50
C LYS A 270 24.45 29.19 46.26
N ALA A 271 25.69 28.84 45.92
CA ALA A 271 26.00 27.93 44.81
C ALA A 271 25.56 26.48 45.10
N VAL A 272 25.67 26.03 46.34
CA VAL A 272 25.12 24.73 46.78
C VAL A 272 23.59 24.74 46.68
N ALA A 273 22.92 25.76 47.24
CA ALA A 273 21.47 25.88 47.19
C ALA A 273 20.91 25.97 45.75
N LEU A 274 21.63 26.66 44.84
CA LEU A 274 21.28 26.68 43.41
C LEU A 274 21.41 25.29 42.77
N ARG A 275 22.49 24.55 43.04
CA ARG A 275 22.65 23.17 42.55
C ARG A 275 21.61 22.22 43.12
N GLU A 276 21.24 22.37 44.38
CA GLU A 276 20.20 21.58 45.04
C GLU A 276 18.82 21.86 44.42
N ALA A 277 18.47 23.14 44.19
CA ALA A 277 17.27 23.53 43.46
C ALA A 277 17.24 23.06 41.99
N GLU A 278 18.39 23.07 41.29
CA GLU A 278 18.51 22.45 39.97
C GLU A 278 18.28 20.94 40.02
N LEU A 279 18.83 20.24 41.02
CA LEU A 279 18.65 18.79 41.19
C LEU A 279 17.19 18.45 41.49
N GLN A 280 16.57 19.20 42.40
CA GLN A 280 15.14 19.15 42.72
C GLN A 280 14.29 19.30 41.44
N THR A 281 14.57 20.34 40.64
CA THR A 281 13.88 20.61 39.37
C THR A 281 14.09 19.48 38.34
N LYS A 282 15.28 18.86 38.31
CA LYS A 282 15.57 17.70 37.45
C LYS A 282 14.81 16.46 37.91
N VAL A 283 14.75 16.18 39.21
CA VAL A 283 13.99 15.06 39.80
C VAL A 283 12.48 15.25 39.57
N GLU A 284 11.94 16.45 39.76
CA GLU A 284 10.54 16.76 39.48
C GLU A 284 10.19 16.60 37.99
N LYS A 285 11.08 17.03 37.08
CA LYS A 285 10.94 16.78 35.63
C LYS A 285 10.98 15.29 35.28
N MET A 286 11.88 14.51 35.87
CA MET A 286 11.94 13.06 35.66
C MET A 286 10.69 12.35 36.21
N ASN A 287 10.24 12.70 37.41
CA ASN A 287 9.02 12.14 38.00
C ASN A 287 7.78 12.50 37.19
N ALA A 288 7.72 13.71 36.62
CA ALA A 288 6.67 14.09 35.68
C ALA A 288 6.75 13.29 34.38
N LEU A 289 7.96 13.12 33.81
CA LEU A 289 8.20 12.30 32.61
C LEU A 289 7.70 10.88 32.80
N THR A 290 8.20 10.16 33.83
CA THR A 290 7.80 8.79 34.16
C THR A 290 6.31 8.66 34.47
N ARG A 291 5.69 9.68 35.08
CA ARG A 291 4.23 9.70 35.26
C ARG A 291 3.48 9.85 33.92
N THR A 292 3.98 10.65 32.98
CA THR A 292 3.40 10.70 31.63
C THR A 292 3.68 9.43 30.82
N GLU A 293 4.80 8.75 31.03
CA GLU A 293 5.12 7.47 30.39
C GLU A 293 4.22 6.35 30.89
N LYS A 294 3.98 6.26 32.20
CA LYS A 294 2.99 5.32 32.75
C LYS A 294 1.59 5.59 32.22
N LEU A 295 1.15 6.86 32.21
CA LEU A 295 -0.15 7.22 31.64
C LEU A 295 -0.23 6.92 30.13
N LYS A 296 0.85 7.17 29.37
CA LYS A 296 0.94 6.75 27.94
C LYS A 296 0.80 5.23 27.81
N ALA A 297 1.48 4.44 28.64
CA ALA A 297 1.38 2.97 28.59
C ALA A 297 -0.05 2.47 28.91
N GLU A 298 -0.71 3.07 29.90
CA GLU A 298 -2.12 2.78 30.23
C GLU A 298 -3.07 3.18 29.08
N PHE A 299 -2.86 4.34 28.46
CA PHE A 299 -3.62 4.76 27.28
C PHE A 299 -3.33 3.93 26.02
N LEU A 300 -2.08 3.51 25.79
CA LEU A 300 -1.67 2.66 24.66
C LEU A 300 -2.26 1.25 24.80
N SER A 301 -2.18 0.64 25.98
CA SER A 301 -2.81 -0.64 26.27
C SER A 301 -4.31 -0.58 26.00
N LYS A 302 -5.00 0.45 26.52
CA LYS A 302 -6.43 0.64 26.26
C LYS A 302 -6.74 0.89 24.79
N ALA A 303 -5.92 1.69 24.10
CA ALA A 303 -6.10 1.99 22.67
C ALA A 303 -5.87 0.76 21.77
N SER A 304 -4.92 -0.12 22.11
CA SER A 304 -4.71 -1.39 21.40
C SER A 304 -5.93 -2.30 21.53
N VAL A 305 -6.42 -2.52 22.76
CA VAL A 305 -7.64 -3.31 23.00
C VAL A 305 -8.85 -2.71 22.27
N GLU A 306 -9.02 -1.39 22.30
CA GLU A 306 -10.09 -0.70 21.57
C GLU A 306 -9.93 -0.72 20.03
N TYR A 307 -8.71 -0.88 19.53
CA TYR A 307 -8.40 -1.01 18.10
C TYR A 307 -8.62 -2.46 17.64
N GLU A 308 -8.06 -3.44 18.35
CA GLU A 308 -8.24 -4.87 18.11
C GLU A 308 -9.71 -5.27 18.13
N THR A 309 -10.49 -4.75 19.09
CA THR A 309 -11.95 -4.97 19.14
C THR A 309 -12.62 -4.47 17.86
N LYS A 310 -12.35 -3.24 17.43
CA LYS A 310 -12.94 -2.63 16.23
C LYS A 310 -12.45 -3.30 14.93
N VAL A 311 -11.22 -3.83 14.91
CA VAL A 311 -10.70 -4.64 13.81
C VAL A 311 -11.39 -6.00 13.75
N GLN A 312 -11.67 -6.66 14.89
CA GLN A 312 -12.44 -7.90 14.93
C GLN A 312 -13.90 -7.67 14.49
N GLU A 313 -14.56 -6.60 14.95
CA GLU A 313 -15.90 -6.19 14.50
C GLU A 313 -15.94 -5.94 12.98
N ALA A 314 -14.99 -5.16 12.45
CA ALA A 314 -14.90 -4.86 11.03
C ALA A 314 -14.61 -6.11 10.18
N ASN A 315 -13.74 -7.01 10.65
CA ASN A 315 -13.43 -8.27 9.98
C ASN A 315 -14.64 -9.24 10.01
N TRP A 316 -15.42 -9.26 11.08
CA TRP A 316 -16.65 -10.05 11.18
C TRP A 316 -17.74 -9.51 10.23
N GLU A 317 -17.90 -8.19 10.13
CA GLU A 317 -18.76 -7.56 9.12
C GLU A 317 -18.30 -7.87 7.69
N LEU A 318 -16.99 -7.78 7.41
CA LEU A 318 -16.40 -8.08 6.11
C LEU A 318 -16.67 -9.54 5.72
N TYR A 319 -16.43 -10.47 6.65
CA TYR A 319 -16.66 -11.90 6.44
C TYR A 319 -18.13 -12.22 6.16
N ASN A 320 -19.08 -11.63 6.90
CA ASN A 320 -20.50 -11.77 6.63
C ASN A 320 -20.89 -11.21 5.25
N LYS A 321 -20.39 -10.02 4.88
CA LYS A 321 -20.63 -9.42 3.56
C LYS A 321 -20.03 -10.26 2.42
N GLN A 322 -18.85 -10.84 2.62
CA GLN A 322 -18.23 -11.79 1.69
C GLN A 322 -19.07 -13.07 1.55
N LYS A 323 -19.50 -13.71 2.63
CA LYS A 323 -20.32 -14.93 2.57
C LYS A 323 -21.69 -14.70 1.93
N GLN A 324 -22.30 -13.52 2.13
CA GLN A 324 -23.51 -13.12 1.40
C GLN A 324 -23.25 -12.91 -0.09
N ALA A 325 -22.14 -12.26 -0.47
CA ALA A 325 -21.75 -12.08 -1.87
C ALA A 325 -21.43 -13.40 -2.58
N GLU A 326 -20.71 -14.32 -1.91
CA GLU A 326 -20.44 -15.67 -2.40
C GLU A 326 -21.73 -16.46 -2.65
N ALA A 327 -22.69 -16.42 -1.71
CA ALA A 327 -23.97 -17.10 -1.87
C ALA A 327 -24.76 -16.58 -3.10
N VAL A 328 -24.85 -15.26 -3.26
CA VAL A 328 -25.50 -14.64 -4.43
C VAL A 328 -24.76 -14.94 -5.74
N LEU A 329 -23.43 -15.05 -5.71
CA LEU A 329 -22.62 -15.42 -6.88
C LEU A 329 -22.83 -16.90 -7.26
N TYR A 330 -22.91 -17.80 -6.27
CA TYR A 330 -23.20 -19.22 -6.46
C TYR A 330 -24.61 -19.44 -7.03
N GLU A 331 -25.63 -18.73 -6.53
CA GLU A 331 -26.98 -18.77 -7.09
C GLU A 331 -27.01 -18.29 -8.56
N LYS A 332 -26.28 -17.22 -8.89
CA LYS A 332 -26.16 -16.73 -10.27
C LYS A 332 -25.41 -17.71 -11.18
N GLN A 333 -24.37 -18.38 -10.69
CA GLN A 333 -23.68 -19.44 -11.44
C GLN A 333 -24.63 -20.62 -11.72
N LYS A 334 -25.35 -21.11 -10.70
CA LYS A 334 -26.39 -22.15 -10.86
C LYS A 334 -27.46 -21.77 -11.90
N GLN A 335 -27.92 -20.52 -11.89
CA GLN A 335 -28.88 -20.03 -12.88
C GLN A 335 -28.29 -19.95 -14.30
N ALA A 336 -27.04 -19.49 -14.44
CA ALA A 336 -26.35 -19.44 -15.73
C ALA A 336 -26.06 -20.84 -16.31
N GLU A 337 -25.66 -21.80 -15.48
CA GLU A 337 -25.49 -23.21 -15.87
C GLU A 337 -26.81 -23.83 -16.32
N ALA A 338 -27.91 -23.58 -15.60
CA ALA A 338 -29.25 -24.06 -15.98
C ALA A 338 -29.73 -23.45 -17.30
N MET A 339 -29.49 -22.14 -17.53
CA MET A 339 -29.79 -21.49 -18.81
C MET A 339 -28.94 -22.05 -19.95
N LYS A 340 -27.66 -22.33 -19.72
CA LYS A 340 -26.77 -22.95 -20.71
C LYS A 340 -27.25 -24.35 -21.07
N ALA A 341 -27.54 -25.20 -20.09
CA ALA A 341 -28.04 -26.56 -20.32
C ALA A 341 -29.37 -26.56 -21.10
N ALA A 342 -30.26 -25.59 -20.84
CA ALA A 342 -31.49 -25.42 -21.62
C ALA A 342 -31.24 -24.97 -23.06
N ALA A 343 -30.25 -24.09 -23.29
CA ALA A 343 -29.85 -23.65 -24.63
C ALA A 343 -29.20 -24.79 -25.43
N ASP A 344 -28.29 -25.56 -24.80
CA ASP A 344 -27.62 -26.71 -25.42
C ASP A 344 -28.64 -27.81 -25.80
N ALA A 345 -29.64 -28.07 -24.94
CA ALA A 345 -30.74 -28.98 -25.25
C ALA A 345 -31.63 -28.48 -26.42
N ALA A 346 -31.92 -27.17 -26.47
CA ALA A 346 -32.69 -26.57 -27.57
C ALA A 346 -31.91 -26.58 -28.90
N PHE A 347 -30.59 -26.44 -28.87
CA PHE A 347 -29.72 -26.62 -30.03
C PHE A 347 -29.74 -28.07 -30.53
N TYR A 348 -29.60 -29.04 -29.63
CA TYR A 348 -29.64 -30.47 -29.96
C TYR A 348 -30.97 -30.90 -30.59
N SER A 349 -32.11 -30.38 -30.10
CA SER A 349 -33.42 -30.61 -30.73
C SER A 349 -33.44 -30.14 -32.18
N LYS A 350 -33.05 -28.88 -32.43
CA LYS A 350 -33.04 -28.30 -33.79
C LYS A 350 -32.09 -29.03 -34.75
N GLN A 351 -30.98 -29.55 -34.23
CA GLN A 351 -30.08 -30.40 -35.01
C GLN A 351 -30.76 -31.71 -35.43
N LYS A 352 -31.51 -32.36 -34.54
CA LYS A 352 -32.26 -33.59 -34.87
C LYS A 352 -33.44 -33.32 -35.81
N ASP A 353 -34.10 -32.18 -35.68
CA ASP A 353 -35.14 -31.74 -36.63
C ASP A 353 -34.56 -31.58 -38.05
N ALA A 354 -33.37 -30.99 -38.17
CA ALA A 354 -32.67 -30.82 -39.45
C ALA A 354 -32.19 -32.16 -40.05
N GLU A 355 -31.62 -33.06 -39.24
CA GLU A 355 -31.27 -34.42 -39.67
C GLU A 355 -32.50 -35.20 -40.18
N GLY A 356 -33.64 -35.07 -39.50
CA GLY A 356 -34.91 -35.67 -39.92
C GLY A 356 -35.41 -35.17 -41.28
N LEU A 357 -35.31 -33.87 -41.54
CA LEU A 357 -35.67 -33.27 -42.83
C LEU A 357 -34.78 -33.78 -43.98
N VAL A 358 -33.46 -33.94 -43.74
CA VAL A 358 -32.54 -34.51 -44.73
C VAL A 358 -32.88 -35.98 -45.01
N ALA A 359 -33.13 -36.78 -43.98
CA ALA A 359 -33.52 -38.18 -44.14
C ALA A 359 -34.84 -38.35 -44.91
N MET A 360 -35.82 -37.45 -44.69
CA MET A 360 -37.06 -37.40 -45.48
C MET A 360 -36.82 -37.05 -46.95
N ALA A 361 -35.96 -36.06 -47.23
CA ALA A 361 -35.62 -35.68 -48.60
C ALA A 361 -34.90 -36.81 -49.36
N GLU A 362 -33.99 -37.53 -48.70
CA GLU A 362 -33.36 -38.72 -49.27
C GLU A 362 -34.36 -39.85 -49.56
N ALA A 363 -35.31 -40.09 -48.65
CA ALA A 363 -36.35 -41.09 -48.83
C ALA A 363 -37.25 -40.76 -50.03
N GLN A 364 -37.62 -39.49 -50.19
CA GLN A 364 -38.34 -39.01 -51.37
C GLN A 364 -37.52 -39.15 -52.66
N GLY A 365 -36.21 -38.84 -52.63
CA GLY A 365 -35.31 -39.06 -53.77
C GLY A 365 -35.18 -40.53 -54.17
N LYS A 366 -35.08 -41.45 -53.20
CA LYS A 366 -35.08 -42.90 -53.41
C LYS A 366 -36.43 -43.39 -53.97
N TYR A 367 -37.56 -42.88 -53.47
CA TYR A 367 -38.90 -43.19 -53.98
C TYR A 367 -39.08 -42.76 -55.44
N LEU A 368 -38.74 -41.51 -55.78
CA LEU A 368 -38.80 -40.99 -57.15
C LEU A 368 -37.90 -41.77 -58.12
N LYS A 369 -36.67 -42.12 -57.71
CA LYS A 369 -35.76 -42.94 -58.51
C LYS A 369 -36.29 -44.36 -58.74
N THR A 370 -36.98 -44.93 -57.74
CA THR A 370 -37.60 -46.26 -57.84
C THR A 370 -38.81 -46.23 -58.78
N LEU A 371 -39.65 -45.20 -58.71
CA LEU A 371 -40.73 -44.97 -59.66
C LEU A 371 -40.19 -44.84 -61.10
N LEU A 372 -39.19 -43.98 -61.35
CA LEU A 372 -38.64 -43.77 -62.69
C LEU A 372 -38.15 -45.08 -63.34
N GLY A 373 -37.49 -45.94 -62.56
CA GLY A 373 -37.08 -47.28 -63.01
C GLY A 373 -38.27 -48.20 -63.30
N ALA A 374 -39.34 -48.15 -62.50
CA ALA A 374 -40.55 -48.93 -62.71
C ALA A 374 -41.37 -48.48 -63.95
N VAL A 375 -41.36 -47.19 -64.30
CA VAL A 375 -41.95 -46.66 -65.55
C VAL A 375 -40.97 -46.71 -66.74
N ASN A 376 -39.93 -47.54 -66.65
CA ASN A 376 -38.99 -47.81 -67.74
C ASN A 376 -38.30 -46.55 -68.31
N ASN A 377 -38.05 -45.56 -67.45
CA ASN A 377 -37.56 -44.21 -67.74
C ASN A 377 -38.47 -43.30 -68.60
N ASP A 378 -39.75 -43.63 -68.85
CA ASP A 378 -40.67 -42.65 -69.44
C ASP A 378 -41.06 -41.56 -68.43
N TYR A 379 -40.45 -40.39 -68.61
CA TYR A 379 -40.74 -39.19 -67.83
C TYR A 379 -42.18 -38.70 -67.97
N SER A 380 -42.84 -38.91 -69.12
CA SER A 380 -44.21 -38.43 -69.34
C SER A 380 -45.20 -39.24 -68.49
N SER A 381 -45.14 -40.56 -68.58
CA SER A 381 -45.97 -41.44 -67.73
C SER A 381 -45.67 -41.27 -66.24
N MET A 382 -44.39 -41.06 -65.85
CA MET A 382 -44.05 -40.77 -64.45
C MET A 382 -44.62 -39.43 -63.96
N ARG A 383 -44.52 -38.36 -64.76
CA ARG A 383 -45.11 -37.05 -64.47
C ARG A 383 -46.61 -37.17 -64.26
N ASP A 384 -47.31 -37.86 -65.16
CA ASP A 384 -48.77 -37.93 -65.14
C ASP A 384 -49.26 -38.82 -63.98
N PHE A 385 -48.54 -39.90 -63.64
CA PHE A 385 -48.76 -40.65 -62.40
C PHE A 385 -48.61 -39.78 -61.14
N LEU A 386 -47.55 -38.96 -61.05
CA LEU A 386 -47.33 -38.06 -59.91
C LEU A 386 -48.39 -36.94 -59.84
N MET A 387 -48.82 -36.40 -60.99
CA MET A 387 -49.92 -35.41 -61.08
C MET A 387 -51.25 -36.00 -60.58
N ILE A 388 -51.54 -37.27 -60.87
CA ILE A 388 -52.72 -37.98 -60.36
C ILE A 388 -52.58 -38.25 -58.85
N ASN A 389 -51.47 -38.88 -58.42
CA ASN A 389 -51.26 -39.30 -57.04
C ASN A 389 -51.24 -38.11 -56.05
N ASN A 390 -50.66 -36.98 -56.46
CA ASN A 390 -50.60 -35.77 -55.65
C ASN A 390 -51.85 -34.87 -55.81
N GLY A 391 -52.89 -35.34 -56.51
CA GLY A 391 -54.16 -34.62 -56.68
C GLY A 391 -54.08 -33.33 -57.50
N ILE A 392 -53.01 -33.11 -58.26
CA ILE A 392 -52.72 -31.81 -58.91
C ILE A 392 -53.80 -31.45 -59.93
N TYR A 393 -54.42 -32.43 -60.62
CA TYR A 393 -55.57 -32.17 -61.48
C TYR A 393 -56.79 -31.62 -60.74
N GLN A 394 -57.00 -31.99 -59.46
CA GLN A 394 -58.08 -31.43 -58.64
C GLN A 394 -57.76 -30.01 -58.20
N GLU A 395 -56.50 -29.73 -57.80
CA GLU A 395 -56.09 -28.35 -57.49
C GLU A 395 -56.13 -27.46 -58.73
N ILE A 396 -55.67 -27.89 -59.91
CA ILE A 396 -55.79 -27.11 -61.16
C ILE A 396 -57.26 -26.81 -61.49
N ALA A 397 -58.15 -27.81 -61.41
CA ALA A 397 -59.58 -27.60 -61.64
C ALA A 397 -60.19 -26.60 -60.64
N LYS A 398 -59.78 -26.67 -59.37
CA LYS A 398 -60.18 -25.76 -58.29
C LYS A 398 -59.61 -24.36 -58.45
N THR A 399 -58.35 -24.19 -58.88
CA THR A 399 -57.75 -22.89 -59.21
C THR A 399 -58.43 -22.26 -60.41
N ASN A 400 -58.74 -23.02 -61.46
CA ASN A 400 -59.50 -22.53 -62.62
C ASN A 400 -60.93 -22.14 -62.24
N ALA A 401 -61.62 -22.94 -61.41
CA ALA A 401 -62.94 -22.60 -60.90
C ALA A 401 -62.92 -21.32 -60.03
N LEU A 402 -61.87 -21.11 -59.23
CA LEU A 402 -61.66 -19.87 -58.48
C LEU A 402 -61.38 -18.67 -59.40
N ALA A 403 -60.55 -18.85 -60.44
CA ALA A 403 -60.20 -17.79 -61.40
C ALA A 403 -61.38 -17.34 -62.28
N ILE A 404 -62.30 -18.25 -62.61
CA ILE A 404 -63.51 -17.95 -63.40
C ILE A 404 -64.61 -17.30 -62.54
N ARG A 405 -64.60 -17.51 -61.22
CA ARG A 405 -65.72 -17.18 -60.31
C ARG A 405 -66.14 -15.71 -60.33
N ASP A 406 -65.21 -14.80 -60.57
CA ASP A 406 -65.41 -13.36 -60.42
C ASP A 406 -65.51 -12.63 -61.80
N LEU A 407 -65.61 -13.37 -62.92
CA LEU A 407 -65.83 -12.81 -64.27
C LEU A 407 -67.32 -12.60 -64.58
N GLN A 408 -67.72 -11.37 -64.93
CA GLN A 408 -69.06 -11.06 -65.44
C GLN A 408 -69.07 -10.94 -66.99
N PRO A 409 -69.53 -11.96 -67.74
CA PRO A 409 -69.71 -11.83 -69.19
C PRO A 409 -70.92 -10.94 -69.52
N LYS A 410 -70.73 -9.97 -70.42
CA LYS A 410 -71.83 -9.17 -70.98
C LYS A 410 -72.67 -10.02 -71.93
N ILE A 411 -73.84 -10.46 -71.49
CA ILE A 411 -74.79 -11.21 -72.32
C ILE A 411 -75.42 -10.27 -73.37
N SER A 412 -74.95 -10.36 -74.60
CA SER A 412 -75.58 -9.68 -75.76
C SER A 412 -76.72 -10.55 -76.31
N VAL A 413 -77.92 -10.35 -75.77
CA VAL A 413 -79.12 -11.07 -76.21
C VAL A 413 -79.46 -10.69 -77.67
N TRP A 414 -79.33 -11.66 -78.58
CA TRP A 414 -80.01 -11.64 -79.87
C TRP A 414 -81.18 -12.62 -79.81
N ASN A 415 -82.40 -12.13 -80.05
CA ASN A 415 -83.62 -12.91 -79.96
C ASN A 415 -84.36 -12.90 -81.30
N HIS A 416 -84.55 -14.08 -81.88
CA HIS A 416 -85.46 -14.40 -82.99
C HIS A 416 -85.97 -15.84 -82.73
N GLY A 417 -87.25 -16.19 -82.92
CA GLY A 417 -88.38 -15.34 -83.28
C GLY A 417 -89.48 -16.13 -84.00
N GLY A 418 -90.54 -16.52 -83.28
CA GLY A 418 -91.67 -17.30 -83.81
C GLY A 418 -91.45 -18.83 -83.79
N ALA A 419 -92.50 -19.66 -83.87
CA ALA A 419 -93.95 -19.38 -83.79
C ALA A 419 -94.75 -20.65 -83.38
N GLU A 420 -96.01 -20.45 -82.97
CA GLU A 420 -97.17 -21.38 -83.02
C GLU A 420 -97.01 -22.83 -82.48
N GLN A 421 -97.60 -23.14 -81.32
CA GLN A 421 -99.02 -23.53 -81.07
C GLN A 421 -99.35 -25.02 -81.38
N GLY A 422 -99.86 -25.74 -80.37
CA GLY A 422 -100.41 -27.09 -80.51
C GLY A 422 -100.48 -27.88 -79.19
N MET A 423 -101.67 -28.01 -78.60
CA MET A 423 -101.88 -28.76 -77.35
C MET A 423 -101.95 -30.28 -77.60
N ASN A 424 -101.29 -31.10 -76.76
CA ASN A 424 -101.98 -31.70 -75.61
C ASN A 424 -100.99 -32.33 -74.58
N GLY A 425 -101.48 -32.64 -73.37
CA GLY A 425 -100.65 -33.08 -72.24
C GLY A 425 -100.30 -34.58 -72.20
N GLY A 426 -99.10 -34.89 -71.68
CA GLY A 426 -98.62 -36.25 -71.40
C GLY A 426 -97.15 -36.26 -70.99
N GLY A 427 -96.87 -36.28 -69.68
CA GLY A 427 -95.52 -35.97 -69.16
C GLY A 427 -94.42 -36.98 -69.48
N LYS A 428 -93.26 -36.50 -69.96
CA LYS A 428 -92.03 -37.28 -70.14
C LYS A 428 -90.74 -36.46 -69.92
N GLY A 429 -89.88 -36.94 -69.03
CA GLY A 429 -88.40 -36.92 -69.13
C GLY A 429 -87.64 -35.58 -69.30
N PRO A 430 -86.94 -35.08 -68.26
CA PRO A 430 -85.98 -33.96 -68.37
C PRO A 430 -84.64 -34.39 -69.01
N MET A 431 -84.71 -35.06 -70.17
CA MET A 431 -83.54 -35.45 -70.98
C MET A 431 -83.37 -34.59 -72.24
N ASN A 432 -84.41 -33.88 -72.68
CA ASN A 432 -84.35 -33.06 -73.89
C ASN A 432 -83.59 -31.73 -73.68
N ASP A 433 -83.62 -31.13 -72.49
CA ASP A 433 -82.88 -29.89 -72.21
C ASP A 433 -81.35 -30.11 -72.29
N ILE A 434 -80.91 -31.30 -71.87
CA ILE A 434 -79.52 -31.76 -71.98
C ILE A 434 -79.11 -31.95 -73.45
N ALA A 435 -80.04 -32.34 -74.33
CA ALA A 435 -79.76 -32.46 -75.76
C ALA A 435 -79.53 -31.09 -76.45
N GLY A 436 -80.07 -30.00 -75.89
CA GLY A 436 -79.73 -28.62 -76.29
C GLY A 436 -78.30 -28.27 -75.93
N LEU A 437 -77.91 -28.52 -74.67
CA LEU A 437 -76.53 -28.31 -74.18
C LEU A 437 -75.49 -29.14 -74.95
N TYR A 438 -75.78 -30.40 -75.29
CA TYR A 438 -74.86 -31.25 -76.04
C TYR A 438 -74.56 -30.75 -77.47
N LYS A 439 -75.43 -29.93 -78.07
CA LYS A 439 -75.16 -29.29 -79.37
C LYS A 439 -74.27 -28.04 -79.28
N MET A 440 -73.98 -27.54 -78.07
CA MET A 440 -73.01 -26.45 -77.86
C MET A 440 -71.58 -26.95 -77.58
N LEU A 441 -71.37 -28.25 -77.36
CA LEU A 441 -70.06 -28.81 -77.06
C LEU A 441 -69.04 -28.81 -78.22
N PRO A 442 -69.41 -29.06 -79.51
CA PRO A 442 -68.40 -29.11 -80.57
C PRO A 442 -67.57 -27.82 -80.72
N PRO A 443 -68.16 -26.61 -80.81
CA PRO A 443 -67.37 -25.36 -80.89
C PRO A 443 -66.46 -25.10 -79.68
N VAL A 444 -66.86 -25.56 -78.49
CA VAL A 444 -66.04 -25.41 -77.27
C VAL A 444 -64.85 -26.38 -77.29
N LEU A 445 -65.06 -27.61 -77.74
CA LEU A 445 -63.97 -28.59 -77.85
C LEU A 445 -63.02 -28.26 -79.00
N ASP A 446 -63.53 -27.73 -80.12
CA ASP A 446 -62.72 -27.22 -81.22
C ASP A 446 -61.86 -26.01 -80.77
N THR A 447 -62.41 -25.04 -80.03
CA THR A 447 -61.61 -23.91 -79.52
C THR A 447 -60.56 -24.33 -78.47
N VAL A 448 -60.82 -25.36 -77.66
CA VAL A 448 -59.80 -25.95 -76.78
C VAL A 448 -58.71 -26.67 -77.59
N TYR A 449 -59.07 -27.35 -78.68
CA TYR A 449 -58.10 -27.96 -79.59
C TYR A 449 -57.25 -26.91 -80.32
N GLU A 450 -57.84 -25.82 -80.82
CA GLU A 450 -57.11 -24.70 -81.44
C GLU A 450 -56.14 -24.01 -80.48
N GLN A 451 -56.49 -23.90 -79.19
CA GLN A 451 -55.64 -23.23 -78.19
C GLN A 451 -54.60 -24.14 -77.52
N THR A 452 -54.78 -25.46 -77.53
CA THR A 452 -53.90 -26.40 -76.78
C THR A 452 -53.29 -27.52 -77.61
N GLY A 453 -53.80 -27.78 -78.82
CA GLY A 453 -53.33 -28.84 -79.72
C GLY A 453 -53.67 -30.28 -79.31
N MET A 454 -54.43 -30.50 -78.23
CA MET A 454 -54.68 -31.84 -77.66
C MET A 454 -56.08 -32.37 -78.02
N GLN A 455 -56.15 -33.54 -78.67
CA GLN A 455 -57.41 -34.27 -78.83
C GLN A 455 -57.75 -35.08 -77.57
N PRO A 456 -59.02 -35.06 -77.09
CA PRO A 456 -59.43 -35.82 -75.90
C PRO A 456 -59.54 -37.33 -76.17
N PRO A 457 -59.15 -38.21 -75.22
CA PRO A 457 -59.23 -39.66 -75.40
C PRO A 457 -60.66 -40.22 -75.52
N ALA A 458 -60.82 -41.26 -76.34
CA ALA A 458 -62.12 -41.84 -76.71
C ALA A 458 -62.93 -42.54 -75.59
N TRP A 459 -62.40 -42.67 -74.37
CA TRP A 459 -63.06 -43.42 -73.29
C TRP A 459 -64.06 -42.61 -72.45
N ILE A 460 -64.26 -41.32 -72.75
CA ILE A 460 -65.25 -40.42 -72.12
C ILE A 460 -66.72 -40.90 -72.26
N GLY A 461 -66.98 -42.00 -72.99
CA GLY A 461 -68.33 -42.55 -73.21
C GLY A 461 -68.89 -43.59 -72.22
N THR A 462 -68.10 -44.28 -71.37
CA THR A 462 -68.61 -45.49 -70.62
C THR A 462 -67.88 -45.82 -69.30
N LEU A 463 -68.59 -46.04 -68.17
CA LEU A 463 -68.00 -46.48 -66.86
C LEU A 463 -68.94 -47.18 -65.84
N ARG A 464 -68.34 -48.00 -64.92
CA ARG A 464 -68.76 -48.57 -63.58
C ARG A 464 -67.48 -48.97 -62.76
N GLY A 465 -67.41 -49.42 -61.49
CA GLY A 465 -68.35 -49.88 -60.42
C GLY A 465 -67.64 -50.04 -59.02
N ALA A 466 -68.11 -50.91 -58.09
CA ALA A 466 -67.61 -51.12 -56.69
C ALA A 466 -67.79 -52.61 -56.19
N GLU A 467 -67.53 -53.13 -54.96
CA GLU A 467 -67.35 -52.61 -53.56
C GLU A 467 -66.42 -53.52 -52.66
N PRO A 468 -66.10 -53.17 -51.37
CA PRO A 468 -65.08 -53.84 -50.48
C PRO A 468 -65.57 -54.37 -49.08
N LYS A 469 -64.77 -55.18 -48.28
CA LYS A 469 -64.64 -55.17 -46.75
C LYS A 469 -64.01 -56.39 -45.95
N GLN A 470 -63.56 -56.10 -44.68
CA GLN A 470 -63.57 -56.87 -43.37
C GLN A 470 -62.66 -58.12 -43.05
N SER A 471 -62.40 -58.64 -41.80
CA SER A 471 -62.22 -58.09 -40.39
C SER A 471 -62.01 -59.11 -39.20
N LEU A 472 -61.10 -58.84 -38.20
CA LEU A 472 -61.05 -59.30 -36.75
C LEU A 472 -60.79 -60.83 -36.41
N GLN A 473 -60.49 -61.41 -35.20
CA GLN A 473 -60.04 -61.09 -33.78
C GLN A 473 -59.50 -62.39 -33.06
N ALA A 474 -58.51 -62.47 -32.13
CA ALA A 474 -58.34 -62.18 -30.65
C ALA A 474 -58.84 -63.23 -29.57
N GLN A 475 -58.07 -63.53 -28.49
CA GLN A 475 -58.48 -64.35 -27.30
C GLN A 475 -57.65 -64.13 -25.97
N GLN A 476 -58.00 -64.77 -24.83
CA GLN A 476 -57.60 -64.43 -23.42
C GLN A 476 -57.39 -65.63 -22.45
N HIS A 477 -56.82 -65.41 -21.24
CA HIS A 477 -57.03 -66.23 -20.01
C HIS A 477 -56.85 -65.44 -18.68
N ARG A 478 -57.29 -66.01 -17.53
CA ARG A 478 -57.24 -65.51 -16.11
C ARG A 478 -56.50 -66.55 -15.20
N GLY A 479 -56.13 -66.33 -13.92
CA GLY A 479 -56.24 -65.21 -12.94
C GLY A 479 -56.53 -65.74 -11.51
N ASP A 480 -56.40 -64.96 -10.42
CA ASP A 480 -56.70 -65.42 -9.04
C ASP A 480 -57.11 -64.31 -7.98
N HIS A 481 -57.53 -64.73 -6.78
CA HIS A 481 -58.33 -64.05 -5.70
C HIS A 481 -57.57 -63.22 -4.61
N ALA A 482 -58.11 -62.35 -3.69
CA ALA A 482 -59.36 -61.54 -3.50
C ALA A 482 -59.21 -60.48 -2.31
N PRO A 483 -60.24 -59.79 -1.68
CA PRO A 483 -60.24 -58.30 -1.53
C PRO A 483 -60.81 -57.61 -0.20
N ILE A 484 -61.18 -56.30 -0.27
CA ILE A 484 -62.07 -55.41 0.58
C ILE A 484 -61.58 -54.92 1.99
N MET A 485 -61.92 -53.74 2.60
CA MET A 485 -63.02 -52.72 2.54
C MET A 485 -62.58 -51.21 2.82
N PHE A 486 -63.27 -50.22 2.20
CA PHE A 486 -63.77 -48.86 2.65
C PHE A 486 -63.06 -48.01 3.75
N SER A 487 -63.11 -46.64 3.84
CA SER A 487 -63.62 -45.47 3.05
C SER A 487 -63.09 -44.13 3.70
N LEU A 488 -63.57 -42.86 3.65
CA LEU A 488 -64.78 -42.12 3.16
C LEU A 488 -64.46 -40.58 2.96
N TYR A 489 -65.45 -39.67 3.03
CA TYR A 489 -65.41 -38.18 2.94
C TYR A 489 -65.42 -37.53 4.38
N GLY A 490 -65.34 -36.20 4.69
CA GLY A 490 -65.14 -34.92 3.97
C GLY A 490 -65.68 -33.67 4.75
N ASN A 491 -65.35 -32.43 4.31
CA ASN A 491 -65.93 -31.08 4.64
C ASN A 491 -65.64 -30.26 5.95
N ILE A 492 -65.08 -29.05 5.73
CA ILE A 492 -65.48 -27.67 6.19
C ILE A 492 -65.83 -27.37 7.68
N PHE A 493 -65.04 -26.51 8.39
CA PHE A 493 -65.42 -25.12 8.83
C PHE A 493 -64.40 -24.37 9.74
N LYS A 494 -64.33 -23.02 9.56
CA LYS A 494 -64.12 -21.92 10.57
C LYS A 494 -63.13 -22.07 11.74
N ASN A 495 -62.09 -21.23 11.78
CA ASN A 495 -62.01 -19.98 12.58
C ASN A 495 -60.56 -19.43 12.66
N GLY A 496 -60.43 -18.15 13.01
CA GLY A 496 -59.19 -17.56 13.54
C GLY A 496 -59.52 -16.61 14.70
N PRO A 497 -58.53 -15.96 15.33
CA PRO A 497 -58.77 -14.81 16.20
C PRO A 497 -58.01 -13.54 15.76
N HIS A 498 -58.67 -12.39 15.91
CA HIS A 498 -58.03 -11.07 15.94
C HIS A 498 -57.89 -10.61 17.39
N LEU A 499 -56.89 -9.76 17.67
CA LEU A 499 -57.05 -8.70 18.66
C LEU A 499 -56.24 -7.46 18.26
N SER A 500 -56.83 -6.27 18.45
CA SER A 500 -56.26 -4.94 18.21
C SER A 500 -56.16 -4.17 19.55
N VAL A 501 -55.65 -2.93 19.65
CA VAL A 501 -56.43 -1.68 19.44
C VAL A 501 -55.54 -0.44 19.73
N ASN A 502 -55.41 0.49 18.76
CA ASN A 502 -55.32 1.98 18.82
C ASN A 502 -54.27 2.69 19.74
N CYS A 503 -53.95 4.00 19.63
CA CYS A 503 -54.60 5.12 18.91
C CYS A 503 -53.67 6.36 18.63
N LYS A 504 -53.70 6.89 17.39
CA LYS A 504 -53.45 8.31 16.95
C LYS A 504 -52.06 8.96 17.26
N PHE A 505 -51.59 10.00 16.55
CA PHE A 505 -52.23 11.06 15.75
C PHE A 505 -51.57 11.31 14.36
N LEU A 506 -52.10 12.28 13.59
CA LEU A 506 -51.72 12.68 12.21
C LEU A 506 -50.35 13.41 12.18
N PHE A 507 -49.64 13.62 11.06
CA PHE A 507 -49.92 13.66 9.60
C PHE A 507 -48.76 12.95 8.80
N LEU A 508 -48.61 12.91 7.45
CA LEU A 508 -49.26 13.61 6.31
C LEU A 508 -49.35 12.67 5.06
N ALA A 509 -48.99 13.16 3.86
CA ALA A 509 -48.90 12.47 2.56
C ALA A 509 -47.74 13.14 1.73
N LYS A 510 -47.24 12.65 0.59
CA LYS A 510 -47.87 11.84 -0.47
C LYS A 510 -46.82 11.05 -1.30
N SER A 511 -47.30 10.07 -2.07
CA SER A 511 -46.54 9.00 -2.77
C SER A 511 -45.64 9.41 -3.94
N ILE A 512 -44.61 8.60 -4.19
CA ILE A 512 -44.04 8.27 -5.52
C ILE A 512 -44.02 6.73 -5.64
N ASN A 513 -44.16 6.17 -6.84
CA ASN A 513 -44.30 4.73 -7.08
C ASN A 513 -43.34 4.23 -8.18
N TYR A 514 -43.10 2.91 -8.22
CA TYR A 514 -42.20 2.25 -9.20
C TYR A 514 -42.76 2.27 -10.63
N GLY A 515 -41.85 2.19 -11.62
CA GLY A 515 -42.19 2.02 -13.05
C GLY A 515 -40.96 1.77 -13.92
N SER A 516 -40.63 0.49 -14.16
CA SER A 516 -39.48 0.08 -14.97
C SER A 516 -39.83 -0.10 -16.45
N CYS A 517 -38.98 0.37 -17.36
CA CYS A 517 -38.84 -0.17 -18.71
C CYS A 517 -37.45 0.16 -19.28
N ILE A 518 -36.75 -0.85 -19.82
CA ILE A 518 -35.51 -0.69 -20.58
C ILE A 518 -35.83 -1.13 -22.01
N LEU A 519 -35.48 -0.31 -23.00
CA LEU A 519 -35.43 -0.70 -24.41
C LEU A 519 -34.14 -0.18 -25.04
N VAL A 520 -33.53 -0.99 -25.89
CA VAL A 520 -32.24 -0.74 -26.54
C VAL A 520 -32.46 -0.69 -28.04
N ASN A 521 -32.03 0.41 -28.66
CA ASN A 521 -31.35 0.50 -29.96
C ASN A 521 -31.00 2.00 -30.17
N ILE A 522 -29.75 2.36 -30.47
CA ILE A 522 -29.09 2.23 -31.79
C ILE A 522 -29.86 3.03 -32.86
N ASP A 523 -29.28 4.16 -33.25
CA ASP A 523 -29.75 5.04 -34.33
C ASP A 523 -28.63 5.17 -35.38
N GLN A 524 -28.96 4.93 -36.65
CA GLN A 524 -28.14 5.34 -37.78
C GLN A 524 -28.99 5.64 -39.04
N SER A 525 -29.36 6.92 -39.18
CA SER A 525 -29.36 7.68 -40.44
C SER A 525 -30.42 7.40 -41.54
N VAL A 526 -30.95 8.51 -42.13
CA VAL A 526 -30.95 8.87 -43.58
C VAL A 526 -32.15 9.77 -43.98
N LYS A 527 -31.88 10.87 -44.71
CA LYS A 527 -32.77 11.76 -45.53
C LYS A 527 -33.81 12.70 -44.84
N LEU A 528 -33.48 14.00 -44.85
CA LEU A 528 -34.12 15.13 -45.61
C LEU A 528 -35.58 15.00 -46.16
N PRO A 529 -36.33 16.11 -46.42
CA PRO A 529 -36.14 17.54 -46.02
C PRO A 529 -37.46 18.24 -45.53
N GLY A 530 -37.42 19.54 -45.17
CA GLY A 530 -38.65 20.37 -45.06
C GLY A 530 -38.48 21.77 -44.44
N CYS A 531 -39.08 22.81 -45.05
CA CYS A 531 -39.21 24.18 -44.51
C CYS A 531 -40.24 24.22 -43.34
N SER A 532 -40.37 25.25 -42.48
CA SER A 532 -40.21 26.71 -42.70
C SER A 532 -40.11 27.53 -41.39
N SER A 533 -39.40 28.66 -41.44
CA SER A 533 -39.47 29.81 -40.50
C SER A 533 -40.39 30.92 -41.08
N PRO A 534 -40.53 32.19 -40.57
CA PRO A 534 -39.94 32.92 -39.42
C PRO A 534 -41.07 33.57 -38.56
N PRO A 535 -41.04 34.83 -38.01
CA PRO A 535 -40.00 35.82 -37.58
C PRO A 535 -40.10 36.11 -36.04
N LEU A 536 -39.63 37.17 -35.35
CA LEU A 536 -38.95 38.49 -35.55
C LEU A 536 -37.76 38.60 -34.52
N CYS A 537 -36.61 39.23 -34.78
CA CYS A 537 -36.22 40.68 -34.71
C CYS A 537 -36.25 41.35 -33.31
N SER A 538 -35.30 42.24 -32.93
CA SER A 538 -34.00 42.62 -33.54
C SER A 538 -33.17 43.63 -32.72
N SER A 539 -31.83 43.50 -32.70
CA SER A 539 -30.82 44.60 -32.60
C SER A 539 -29.42 44.01 -32.90
N LEU A 540 -28.76 44.23 -34.06
CA LEU A 540 -27.89 45.38 -34.43
C LEU A 540 -26.60 45.46 -33.55
N LYS A 541 -25.34 45.48 -34.03
CA LYS A 541 -24.64 45.59 -35.35
C LYS A 541 -23.20 44.99 -35.22
N LEU A 542 -22.32 44.82 -36.23
CA LEU A 542 -22.40 44.50 -37.69
C LEU A 542 -20.96 44.42 -38.30
N PHE A 543 -20.55 43.25 -38.85
CA PHE A 543 -19.82 42.92 -40.12
C PHE A 543 -18.84 43.93 -40.84
N ARG A 544 -17.94 43.56 -41.79
CA ARG A 544 -17.73 42.34 -42.64
C ARG A 544 -16.30 42.19 -43.24
N LEU A 545 -16.06 41.06 -43.93
CA LEU A 545 -14.83 40.60 -44.61
C LEU A 545 -14.51 41.25 -45.98
N SER A 546 -13.24 41.12 -46.42
CA SER A 546 -12.74 40.78 -47.79
C SER A 546 -11.19 40.68 -47.75
N SER A 547 -10.36 40.10 -48.62
CA SER A 547 -10.35 39.11 -49.73
C SER A 547 -8.89 39.16 -50.31
N PRO A 548 -8.23 38.07 -50.76
CA PRO A 548 -6.87 38.15 -51.33
C PRO A 548 -6.75 37.69 -52.81
N VAL A 549 -6.04 38.45 -53.67
CA VAL A 549 -5.73 38.09 -55.08
C VAL A 549 -4.42 38.75 -55.55
N SER A 550 -3.54 37.97 -56.22
CA SER A 550 -2.45 38.40 -57.14
C SER A 550 -1.26 39.21 -56.57
N LEU A 551 -0.09 39.33 -57.22
CA LEU A 551 0.90 38.38 -57.81
C LEU A 551 2.10 39.23 -58.28
N SER A 552 3.30 38.62 -58.39
CA SER A 552 4.50 39.04 -59.17
C SER A 552 5.10 40.45 -59.00
N ASP A 553 6.43 40.49 -58.79
CA ASP A 553 7.32 41.30 -59.64
C ASP A 553 8.74 40.69 -59.67
N ALA A 554 9.52 40.87 -60.77
CA ALA A 554 10.84 40.22 -60.92
C ALA A 554 11.79 40.82 -62.00
N ALA A 555 13.04 41.12 -61.62
CA ALA A 555 14.23 41.35 -62.48
C ALA A 555 15.51 41.21 -61.62
N PHE A 556 16.51 40.36 -61.94
CA PHE A 556 17.68 40.59 -62.85
C PHE A 556 18.60 41.75 -62.41
N LEU A 557 19.94 41.65 -62.31
CA LEU A 557 20.95 40.60 -62.59
C LEU A 557 22.25 40.91 -61.78
N GLY A 558 23.18 39.96 -61.51
CA GLY A 558 24.35 40.23 -60.62
C GLY A 558 25.63 39.38 -60.77
N ASN A 559 25.57 38.06 -60.55
CA ASN A 559 26.60 37.03 -60.88
C ASN A 559 27.84 36.84 -59.94
N ARG A 560 28.33 35.58 -59.87
CA ARG A 560 29.58 35.02 -59.27
C ARG A 560 29.69 34.94 -57.72
N THR A 561 30.20 33.86 -57.08
CA THR A 561 30.58 32.49 -57.55
C THR A 561 30.72 31.48 -56.38
N LYS A 562 30.15 30.25 -56.54
CA LYS A 562 30.52 28.95 -55.91
C LYS A 562 30.47 28.80 -54.36
N PRO A 563 30.43 27.56 -53.81
CA PRO A 563 29.76 26.34 -54.28
C PRO A 563 28.81 25.72 -53.22
N SER A 564 27.77 24.99 -53.65
CA SER A 564 26.87 24.27 -52.75
C SER A 564 27.25 22.79 -52.60
N GLN A 565 27.53 22.34 -51.37
CA GLN A 565 27.43 20.92 -51.00
C GLN A 565 25.99 20.64 -50.51
N SER A 566 25.43 19.50 -50.91
CA SER A 566 24.07 19.11 -50.55
C SER A 566 24.04 18.33 -49.23
N PHE A 567 23.65 18.98 -48.14
CA PHE A 567 23.12 18.25 -46.99
C PHE A 567 21.65 17.92 -47.24
N ARG A 568 21.39 16.64 -47.43
CA ARG A 568 20.05 16.08 -47.66
C ARG A 568 19.36 15.97 -46.31
N MET A 569 18.26 16.70 -46.10
CA MET A 569 17.38 16.40 -44.97
C MET A 569 16.70 15.06 -45.23
N GLU A 570 17.15 14.01 -44.57
CA GLU A 570 16.41 12.76 -44.48
C GLU A 570 15.28 12.96 -43.48
N ALA A 571 14.13 13.38 -43.99
CA ALA A 571 12.89 13.33 -43.23
C ALA A 571 12.58 11.87 -42.92
N VAL A 572 12.60 11.50 -41.64
CA VAL A 572 12.25 10.15 -41.18
C VAL A 572 10.76 9.91 -41.44
N SER A 573 10.45 9.39 -42.62
CA SER A 573 9.11 8.93 -42.96
C SER A 573 8.78 7.72 -42.10
N SER A 574 7.81 7.86 -41.20
CA SER A 574 7.23 6.75 -40.46
C SER A 574 6.47 5.83 -41.45
N ASN A 575 7.19 4.89 -42.06
CA ASN A 575 6.62 3.85 -42.92
C ASN A 575 5.84 2.85 -42.06
N SER A 576 4.66 3.26 -41.60
CA SER A 576 3.59 2.36 -41.20
C SER A 576 3.03 1.71 -42.46
N THR A 577 3.77 0.78 -43.05
CA THR A 577 3.33 0.04 -44.24
C THR A 577 2.08 -0.73 -43.86
N SER A 578 0.91 -0.31 -44.36
CA SER A 578 -0.36 -0.93 -44.04
C SER A 578 -0.43 -2.32 -44.66
N ILE A 579 -0.09 -3.35 -43.88
CA ILE A 579 -0.11 -4.75 -44.33
C ILE A 579 -1.53 -5.11 -44.75
N SER A 580 -1.74 -5.26 -46.06
CA SER A 580 -2.91 -5.94 -46.62
C SER A 580 -2.96 -7.35 -46.05
N CYS A 581 -4.11 -7.76 -45.51
CA CYS A 581 -4.25 -9.00 -44.76
C CYS A 581 -3.84 -10.23 -45.60
N ILE A 582 -2.64 -10.76 -45.36
CA ILE A 582 -2.16 -12.00 -45.95
C ILE A 582 -3.10 -13.12 -45.49
N SER A 583 -3.69 -13.85 -46.44
CA SER A 583 -4.62 -14.92 -46.14
C SER A 583 -3.88 -16.18 -45.72
N VAL A 584 -4.47 -16.95 -44.79
CA VAL A 584 -3.84 -18.16 -44.25
C VAL A 584 -3.69 -19.21 -45.37
N GLY A 585 -2.46 -19.42 -45.82
CA GLY A 585 -2.10 -20.32 -46.92
C GLY A 585 -1.45 -19.64 -48.13
N GLU A 586 -1.40 -18.32 -48.18
CA GLU A 586 -0.65 -17.56 -49.20
C GLU A 586 0.85 -17.43 -48.84
N ASP A 587 1.71 -17.27 -49.85
CA ASP A 587 3.13 -17.00 -49.66
C ASP A 587 3.36 -15.60 -49.03
N PHE A 588 4.36 -15.51 -48.15
CA PHE A 588 4.79 -14.24 -47.57
C PHE A 588 5.57 -13.37 -48.57
N PRO A 589 5.58 -12.03 -48.42
CA PRO A 589 6.46 -11.15 -49.19
C PRO A 589 7.94 -11.54 -49.06
N ALA A 590 8.74 -11.27 -50.10
CA ALA A 590 10.18 -11.58 -50.11
C ALA A 590 10.99 -10.88 -48.99
N GLU A 591 10.43 -9.85 -48.36
CA GLU A 591 11.00 -9.13 -47.22
C GLU A 591 10.76 -9.86 -45.87
N TYR A 592 9.98 -10.94 -45.83
CA TYR A 592 9.59 -11.63 -44.59
C TYR A 592 10.78 -12.19 -43.78
N GLU A 593 11.81 -12.72 -44.45
CA GLU A 593 13.05 -13.17 -43.79
C GLU A 593 13.84 -12.01 -43.16
N GLN A 594 13.59 -10.77 -43.62
CA GLN A 594 14.19 -9.55 -43.08
C GLN A 594 13.33 -8.92 -41.96
N TRP A 595 12.11 -9.42 -41.72
CA TRP A 595 11.20 -8.93 -40.67
C TRP A 595 11.57 -9.48 -39.28
N LEU A 596 12.82 -9.23 -38.88
CA LEU A 596 13.38 -9.66 -37.61
C LEU A 596 12.85 -8.80 -36.44
N PRO A 597 12.82 -9.33 -35.21
CA PRO A 597 12.52 -8.52 -34.02
C PRO A 597 13.54 -7.40 -33.83
N VAL A 598 13.11 -6.15 -34.01
CA VAL A 598 13.93 -4.96 -33.75
C VAL A 598 13.91 -4.64 -32.25
N PRO A 599 15.06 -4.48 -31.58
CA PRO A 599 15.10 -4.01 -30.20
C PRO A 599 14.51 -2.60 -30.07
N ASP A 600 13.50 -2.44 -29.21
CA ASP A 600 12.93 -1.13 -28.89
C ASP A 600 13.97 -0.25 -28.17
N PRO A 601 14.30 0.96 -28.69
CA PRO A 601 15.23 1.88 -28.03
C PRO A 601 14.80 2.29 -26.61
N GLU A 602 13.49 2.38 -26.33
CA GLU A 602 12.98 2.70 -24.99
C GLU A 602 13.14 1.51 -24.02
N SER A 603 13.47 0.32 -24.53
CA SER A 603 13.80 -0.89 -23.77
C SER A 603 15.32 -1.12 -23.62
N ARG A 604 16.18 -0.18 -24.05
CA ARG A 604 17.65 -0.32 -23.93
C ARG A 604 18.07 -0.47 -22.46
N ARG A 605 18.81 -1.55 -22.17
CA ARG A 605 19.49 -1.76 -20.89
C ARG A 605 20.62 -0.75 -20.71
N ARG A 606 20.72 -0.13 -19.54
CA ARG A 606 21.67 0.95 -19.24
C ARG A 606 22.11 0.93 -17.78
N ALA A 607 23.11 1.73 -17.45
CA ALA A 607 23.53 1.99 -16.07
C ALA A 607 23.76 3.49 -15.82
N GLY A 608 23.84 3.85 -14.54
CA GLY A 608 24.04 5.21 -14.09
C GLY A 608 24.64 5.35 -12.70
N VAL A 609 24.89 6.60 -12.32
CA VAL A 609 25.47 6.96 -11.01
C VAL A 609 24.58 7.96 -10.29
N LEU A 610 24.32 7.69 -9.01
CA LEU A 610 23.66 8.62 -8.09
C LEU A 610 24.73 9.51 -7.43
N LEU A 611 24.68 10.81 -7.75
CA LEU A 611 25.59 11.82 -7.21
C LEU A 611 24.92 13.20 -7.25
N HIS A 612 24.65 13.80 -6.09
CA HIS A 612 24.05 15.14 -6.03
C HIS A 612 25.13 16.23 -6.26
N PRO A 613 24.84 17.36 -6.95
CA PRO A 613 25.88 18.32 -7.30
C PRO A 613 26.60 18.98 -6.12
N THR A 614 26.00 19.02 -4.92
CA THR A 614 26.67 19.54 -3.71
C THR A 614 27.91 18.72 -3.32
N SER A 615 27.91 17.42 -3.66
CA SER A 615 28.98 16.47 -3.38
C SER A 615 30.16 16.55 -4.36
N PHE A 616 30.08 17.38 -5.42
CA PHE A 616 31.26 17.68 -6.23
C PHE A 616 32.33 18.41 -5.39
N ARG A 617 33.59 18.23 -5.79
CA ARG A 617 34.71 19.03 -5.28
C ARG A 617 34.59 20.48 -5.76
N GLY A 618 35.46 21.33 -5.23
CA GLY A 618 35.53 22.74 -5.61
C GLY A 618 35.89 23.64 -4.42
N PRO A 619 36.56 24.77 -4.67
CA PRO A 619 37.16 25.63 -3.63
C PRO A 619 36.14 26.43 -2.80
N HIS A 620 34.86 26.38 -3.16
CA HIS A 620 33.80 27.26 -2.63
C HIS A 620 32.97 26.65 -1.49
N GLY A 621 33.48 25.62 -0.81
CA GLY A 621 32.83 24.96 0.35
C GLY A 621 31.62 24.07 0.04
N ILE A 622 31.18 24.04 -1.22
CA ILE A 622 30.11 23.20 -1.76
C ILE A 622 30.41 22.94 -3.25
N GLY A 623 29.98 21.80 -3.79
CA GLY A 623 30.00 21.55 -5.23
C GLY A 623 29.04 22.46 -6.00
N ASP A 624 29.32 22.73 -7.27
CA ASP A 624 28.52 23.61 -8.12
C ASP A 624 28.51 23.22 -9.61
N LEU A 625 27.65 23.87 -10.40
CA LEU A 625 27.38 23.58 -11.81
C LEU A 625 28.48 24.11 -12.76
N GLY A 626 29.74 23.98 -12.34
CA GLY A 626 30.93 24.43 -13.05
C GLY A 626 31.77 23.29 -13.62
N ASP A 627 33.08 23.48 -13.69
CA ASP A 627 34.00 22.60 -14.43
C ASP A 627 34.06 21.16 -13.88
N GLU A 628 33.85 20.93 -12.58
CA GLU A 628 33.78 19.57 -12.01
C GLU A 628 32.50 18.81 -12.44
N ALA A 629 31.39 19.51 -12.75
CA ALA A 629 30.17 18.87 -13.24
C ALA A 629 30.33 18.35 -14.69
N PHE A 630 31.02 19.13 -15.54
CA PHE A 630 31.37 18.68 -16.90
C PHE A 630 32.36 17.50 -16.85
N ARG A 631 33.38 17.57 -15.98
CA ARG A 631 34.34 16.47 -15.76
C ARG A 631 33.69 15.19 -15.25
N PHE A 632 32.70 15.29 -14.36
CA PHE A 632 31.91 14.14 -13.94
C PHE A 632 31.17 13.48 -15.11
N ILE A 633 30.53 14.27 -15.98
CA ILE A 633 29.83 13.75 -17.17
C ILE A 633 30.82 13.10 -18.14
N ASP A 634 32.00 13.68 -18.36
CA ASP A 634 33.03 13.09 -19.22
C ASP A 634 33.55 11.75 -18.67
N TRP A 635 33.74 11.64 -17.35
CA TRP A 635 34.07 10.38 -16.68
C TRP A 635 32.92 9.35 -16.76
N LEU A 636 31.67 9.79 -16.56
CA LEU A 636 30.50 8.94 -16.64
C LEU A 636 30.32 8.34 -18.05
N HIS A 637 30.55 9.14 -19.08
CA HIS A 637 30.61 8.69 -20.48
C HIS A 637 31.82 7.78 -20.74
N SER A 638 32.97 8.00 -20.08
CA SER A 638 34.13 7.09 -20.23
C SER A 638 33.85 5.72 -19.63
N THR A 639 33.13 5.61 -18.50
CA THR A 639 32.67 4.30 -17.98
C THR A 639 31.66 3.63 -18.91
N GLY A 640 30.91 4.42 -19.69
CA GLY A 640 29.80 3.95 -20.51
C GLY A 640 28.46 3.94 -19.78
N CYS A 641 28.39 4.49 -18.56
CA CYS A 641 27.13 4.87 -17.95
C CYS A 641 26.42 5.95 -18.79
N SER A 642 25.09 5.88 -18.85
CA SER A 642 24.26 6.79 -19.66
C SER A 642 23.15 7.46 -18.85
N VAL A 643 23.20 7.39 -17.52
CA VAL A 643 22.22 8.02 -16.61
C VAL A 643 22.97 8.67 -15.45
N TRP A 644 22.65 9.92 -15.18
CA TRP A 644 23.04 10.61 -13.94
C TRP A 644 21.79 10.86 -13.10
N GLN A 645 21.76 10.34 -11.86
CA GLN A 645 20.70 10.67 -10.92
C GLN A 645 21.15 11.75 -9.91
N VAL A 646 20.29 12.75 -9.73
CA VAL A 646 20.43 13.79 -8.71
C VAL A 646 19.24 13.76 -7.73
N LEU A 647 19.51 14.09 -6.47
CA LEU A 647 18.47 14.46 -5.48
C LEU A 647 17.81 15.79 -5.89
N PRO A 648 16.66 16.17 -5.29
CA PRO A 648 15.92 17.38 -5.68
C PRO A 648 16.79 18.64 -5.67
N LEU A 649 16.79 19.41 -6.76
CA LEU A 649 17.65 20.61 -6.90
C LEU A 649 17.06 21.87 -6.24
N VAL A 650 16.07 21.74 -5.37
CA VAL A 650 15.34 22.84 -4.72
C VAL A 650 16.18 23.56 -3.65
N PRO A 651 15.86 24.83 -3.27
CA PRO A 651 16.51 25.51 -2.16
C PRO A 651 16.25 24.74 -0.85
N PRO A 652 17.28 24.18 -0.18
CA PRO A 652 17.11 23.34 1.00
C PRO A 652 16.77 24.15 2.26
N ASP A 653 16.49 23.45 3.35
CA ASP A 653 16.45 24.03 4.71
C ASP A 653 17.85 24.37 5.26
N GLU A 654 17.91 24.88 6.51
CA GLU A 654 19.19 25.17 7.19
C GLU A 654 20.02 23.90 7.49
N GLY A 655 19.39 22.72 7.52
CA GLY A 655 20.05 21.42 7.65
C GLY A 655 20.66 20.92 6.33
N GLY A 656 20.38 21.59 5.20
CA GLY A 656 20.85 21.20 3.87
C GLY A 656 19.98 20.16 3.17
N SER A 657 18.78 19.87 3.69
CA SER A 657 17.89 18.82 3.19
C SER A 657 17.22 19.16 1.85
N PRO A 658 17.47 18.39 0.77
CA PRO A 658 16.76 18.54 -0.51
C PRO A 658 15.24 18.25 -0.42
N TYR A 659 14.82 17.48 0.58
CA TYR A 659 13.43 17.04 0.76
C TYR A 659 12.60 18.02 1.61
N ALA A 660 13.26 18.92 2.34
CA ALA A 660 12.65 20.02 3.09
C ALA A 660 12.74 21.36 2.31
N GLY A 661 12.56 21.30 0.99
CA GLY A 661 12.71 22.46 0.11
C GLY A 661 11.75 23.61 0.40
N GLN A 662 12.26 24.85 0.36
CA GLN A 662 11.51 26.08 0.62
C GLN A 662 10.51 26.42 -0.52
N ASP A 663 10.75 25.90 -1.71
CA ASP A 663 9.90 26.01 -2.91
C ASP A 663 10.14 24.78 -3.79
N ALA A 664 9.10 24.26 -4.45
CA ALA A 664 9.17 23.02 -5.21
C ALA A 664 9.68 23.16 -6.66
N ASN A 665 9.94 24.38 -7.13
CA ASN A 665 10.15 24.73 -8.54
C ASN A 665 11.46 25.52 -8.75
N CYS A 666 11.86 26.33 -7.78
CA CYS A 666 13.12 27.06 -7.74
C CYS A 666 14.34 26.11 -7.71
N GLY A 667 15.48 26.63 -8.17
CA GLY A 667 16.78 25.97 -8.00
C GLY A 667 17.56 26.49 -6.79
N ASN A 668 18.35 25.61 -6.19
CA ASN A 668 19.30 25.92 -5.12
C ASN A 668 20.40 26.85 -5.65
N THR A 669 20.33 28.13 -5.30
CA THR A 669 21.30 29.14 -5.77
C THR A 669 22.72 28.88 -5.29
N LEU A 670 22.96 28.07 -4.24
CA LEU A 670 24.32 27.71 -3.80
C LEU A 670 25.06 26.82 -4.81
N LEU A 671 24.32 26.12 -5.69
CA LEU A 671 24.86 25.35 -6.81
C LEU A 671 25.29 26.22 -8.00
N ILE A 672 25.07 27.53 -7.97
CA ILE A 672 25.59 28.45 -9.01
C ILE A 672 27.11 28.50 -8.90
N SER A 673 27.80 28.17 -9.99
CA SER A 673 29.25 28.22 -10.08
C SER A 673 29.74 29.65 -10.25
N LEU A 674 30.73 30.06 -9.45
CA LEU A 674 31.27 31.42 -9.48
C LEU A 674 32.19 31.64 -10.68
N ASP A 675 32.95 30.63 -11.09
CA ASP A 675 33.82 30.69 -12.26
C ASP A 675 33.04 30.84 -13.56
N GLU A 676 31.86 30.23 -13.66
CA GLU A 676 30.93 30.44 -14.77
C GLU A 676 30.38 31.88 -14.78
N LEU A 677 30.15 32.51 -13.62
CA LEU A 677 29.79 33.93 -13.54
C LEU A 677 30.96 34.86 -13.94
N VAL A 678 32.22 34.42 -13.80
CA VAL A 678 33.39 35.11 -14.35
C VAL A 678 33.48 34.93 -15.87
N LYS A 679 33.21 33.73 -16.39
CA LYS A 679 33.13 33.46 -17.84
C LYS A 679 32.01 34.27 -18.53
N ASP A 680 30.88 34.49 -17.84
CA ASP A 680 29.79 35.38 -18.26
C ASP A 680 30.06 36.89 -18.03
N GLY A 681 31.20 37.27 -17.44
CA GLY A 681 31.56 38.67 -17.18
C GLY A 681 30.77 39.36 -16.06
N LEU A 682 29.99 38.60 -15.27
CA LEU A 682 29.21 39.11 -14.14
C LEU A 682 30.03 39.22 -12.85
N LEU A 683 31.12 38.47 -12.72
CA LEU A 683 32.14 38.60 -11.67
C LEU A 683 33.53 38.83 -12.28
N MET A 684 34.39 39.57 -11.58
CA MET A 684 35.82 39.64 -11.91
C MET A 684 36.57 38.52 -11.18
N LYS A 685 37.67 38.03 -11.77
CA LYS A 685 38.46 36.95 -11.17
C LYS A 685 38.99 37.30 -9.77
N ASP A 686 39.33 38.57 -9.56
CA ASP A 686 39.83 39.10 -8.29
C ASP A 686 38.73 39.23 -7.20
N GLU A 687 37.46 38.97 -7.55
CA GLU A 687 36.33 38.93 -6.61
C GLU A 687 35.97 37.51 -6.17
N LEU A 688 36.65 36.48 -6.70
CA LEU A 688 36.53 35.11 -6.21
C LEU A 688 37.14 35.00 -4.80
N PRO A 689 36.56 34.20 -3.90
CA PRO A 689 37.11 34.02 -2.56
C PRO A 689 38.40 33.19 -2.60
N GLN A 690 39.18 33.27 -1.51
CA GLN A 690 40.24 32.28 -1.30
C GLN A 690 39.62 30.88 -1.11
N GLN A 691 40.31 29.86 -1.60
CA GLN A 691 39.90 28.46 -1.47
C GLN A 691 39.72 28.09 0.00
N ILE A 692 38.54 27.54 0.34
CA ILE A 692 38.27 26.94 1.64
C ILE A 692 38.46 25.43 1.50
N ASP A 693 39.27 24.85 2.40
CA ASP A 693 39.38 23.41 2.52
C ASP A 693 38.17 22.87 3.31
N ALA A 694 37.44 21.93 2.71
CA ALA A 694 36.10 21.54 3.14
C ALA A 694 35.69 20.20 2.52
N ASP A 695 36.20 19.09 3.07
CA ASP A 695 35.80 17.73 2.64
C ASP A 695 34.30 17.44 2.88
N CYS A 696 33.65 18.16 3.79
CA CYS A 696 32.20 18.13 4.00
C CYS A 696 31.56 19.52 3.76
N VAL A 697 30.34 19.55 3.21
CA VAL A 697 29.56 20.78 3.01
C VAL A 697 29.11 21.35 4.37
N ASN A 698 29.46 22.60 4.64
CA ASN A 698 28.86 23.39 5.71
C ASN A 698 27.97 24.48 5.08
N TYR A 699 26.66 24.26 5.04
CA TYR A 699 25.71 25.13 4.32
C TYR A 699 25.73 26.59 4.81
N GLN A 700 25.89 26.82 6.11
CA GLN A 700 25.98 28.17 6.68
C GLN A 700 27.25 28.91 6.20
N THR A 701 28.36 28.20 6.04
CA THR A 701 29.63 28.76 5.52
C THR A 701 29.56 28.97 4.01
N ALA A 702 29.05 27.99 3.26
CA ALA A 702 28.86 28.11 1.81
C ALA A 702 27.90 29.26 1.44
N ASN A 703 26.82 29.44 2.20
CA ASN A 703 25.88 30.55 2.03
C ASN A 703 26.56 31.91 2.30
N LYS A 704 27.28 32.05 3.43
CA LYS A 704 28.04 33.27 3.76
C LYS A 704 29.08 33.62 2.70
N LEU A 705 29.68 32.62 2.04
CA LEU A 705 30.70 32.81 1.00
C LEU A 705 30.09 33.17 -0.36
N LYS A 706 29.17 32.34 -0.87
CA LYS A 706 28.69 32.41 -2.25
C LYS A 706 27.57 33.42 -2.44
N SER A 707 26.63 33.55 -1.50
CA SER A 707 25.43 34.37 -1.68
C SER A 707 25.69 35.88 -1.87
N PRO A 708 26.69 36.52 -1.22
CA PRO A 708 27.06 37.90 -1.51
C PRO A 708 27.57 38.09 -2.95
N LEU A 709 28.36 37.14 -3.46
CA LEU A 709 28.92 37.18 -4.81
C LEU A 709 27.85 36.89 -5.88
N ILE A 710 27.00 35.90 -5.65
CA ILE A 710 25.82 35.61 -6.48
C ILE A 710 24.88 36.81 -6.53
N THR A 711 24.67 37.52 -5.41
CA THR A 711 23.84 38.74 -5.37
C THR A 711 24.50 39.89 -6.14
N LYS A 712 25.83 40.05 -6.06
CA LYS A 712 26.57 41.03 -6.87
C LYS A 712 26.47 40.74 -8.37
N ALA A 713 26.57 39.48 -8.77
CA ALA A 713 26.42 39.03 -10.15
C ALA A 713 24.99 39.26 -10.68
N ALA A 714 23.98 38.90 -9.88
CA ALA A 714 22.57 39.16 -10.20
C ALA A 714 22.28 40.66 -10.35
N LYS A 715 22.86 41.53 -9.50
CA LYS A 715 22.72 42.98 -9.61
C LYS A 715 23.34 43.50 -10.92
N ARG A 716 24.57 43.11 -11.23
CA ARG A 716 25.22 43.45 -12.51
C ARG A 716 24.45 42.96 -13.73
N LEU A 717 23.78 41.80 -13.65
CA LEU A 717 22.93 41.31 -14.73
C LEU A 717 21.71 42.23 -14.94
N VAL A 718 21.00 42.61 -13.87
CA VAL A 718 19.84 43.52 -13.92
C VAL A 718 20.25 44.93 -14.40
N ASP A 719 21.39 45.43 -13.93
CA ASP A 719 21.94 46.76 -14.27
C ASP A 719 22.57 46.80 -15.68
N SER A 720 22.93 45.66 -16.26
CA SER A 720 23.46 45.57 -17.64
C SER A 720 22.43 46.02 -18.69
N ASN A 721 22.83 46.12 -19.96
CA ASN A 721 21.91 46.25 -21.11
C ASN A 721 22.37 45.37 -22.29
N GLY A 722 22.89 44.17 -22.00
CA GLY A 722 23.37 43.21 -22.99
C GLY A 722 22.39 42.07 -23.29
N GLU A 723 22.77 41.17 -24.20
CA GLU A 723 22.01 39.97 -24.59
C GLU A 723 21.50 39.16 -23.39
N LEU A 724 22.33 39.03 -22.34
CA LEU A 724 22.03 38.25 -21.15
C LEU A 724 20.82 38.81 -20.36
N LYS A 725 20.55 40.12 -20.47
CA LYS A 725 19.36 40.77 -19.89
C LYS A 725 18.10 40.59 -20.74
N SER A 726 18.23 40.48 -22.07
CA SER A 726 17.11 40.02 -22.91
C SER A 726 16.67 38.64 -22.45
N LYS A 727 17.63 37.70 -22.34
CA LYS A 727 17.35 36.32 -21.89
C LYS A 727 16.74 36.25 -20.48
N LEU A 728 17.12 37.17 -19.57
CA LEU A 728 16.47 37.32 -18.27
C LEU A 728 15.01 37.80 -18.40
N GLN A 729 14.72 38.75 -19.28
CA GLN A 729 13.35 39.22 -19.55
C GLN A 729 12.52 38.13 -20.24
N ASP A 730 13.08 37.42 -21.21
CA ASP A 730 12.45 36.31 -21.90
C ASP A 730 12.08 35.19 -20.90
N PHE A 731 13.02 34.81 -20.02
CA PHE A 731 12.80 33.84 -18.94
C PHE A 731 11.73 34.29 -17.93
N ARG A 732 11.72 35.58 -17.53
CA ARG A 732 10.70 36.12 -16.61
C ARG A 732 9.30 36.12 -17.24
N ASN A 733 9.21 36.41 -18.54
CA ASN A 733 7.96 36.57 -19.27
C ASN A 733 7.40 35.23 -19.82
N ASP A 734 8.16 34.14 -19.78
CA ASP A 734 7.70 32.81 -20.19
C ASP A 734 6.55 32.33 -19.27
N PRO A 735 5.34 32.05 -19.80
CA PRO A 735 4.20 31.64 -18.99
C PRO A 735 4.37 30.33 -18.20
N SER A 736 5.34 29.49 -18.58
CA SER A 736 5.70 28.25 -17.87
C SER A 736 6.71 28.46 -16.73
N ILE A 737 7.34 29.64 -16.69
CA ILE A 737 8.22 30.09 -15.61
C ILE A 737 7.48 31.05 -14.68
N SER A 738 6.80 32.07 -15.23
CA SER A 738 6.11 33.11 -14.46
C SER A 738 5.00 32.56 -13.55
N CYS A 739 4.42 31.40 -13.89
CA CYS A 739 3.35 30.76 -13.12
C CYS A 739 3.80 30.16 -11.77
N TRP A 740 5.11 30.11 -11.49
CA TRP A 740 5.67 29.79 -10.17
C TRP A 740 6.70 30.83 -9.71
N LEU A 741 7.49 31.40 -10.63
CA LEU A 741 8.63 32.24 -10.29
C LEU A 741 8.24 33.58 -9.64
N GLU A 742 7.16 34.24 -10.09
CA GLU A 742 6.69 35.47 -9.45
C GLU A 742 6.18 35.17 -8.02
N ASP A 743 5.38 34.12 -7.85
CA ASP A 743 4.86 33.74 -6.53
C ASP A 743 5.98 33.35 -5.56
N ALA A 744 7.02 32.67 -6.03
CA ALA A 744 8.23 32.38 -5.24
C ALA A 744 9.02 33.65 -4.88
N ALA A 745 9.18 34.59 -5.81
CA ALA A 745 9.91 35.84 -5.58
C ALA A 745 9.18 36.76 -4.58
N TYR A 746 7.85 36.90 -4.70
CA TYR A 746 7.03 37.65 -3.75
C TYR A 746 6.99 36.98 -2.37
N PHE A 747 6.87 35.64 -2.31
CA PHE A 747 6.92 34.89 -1.06
C PHE A 747 8.24 35.16 -0.33
N ALA A 748 9.39 34.96 -1.00
CA ALA A 748 10.71 35.20 -0.42
C ALA A 748 10.94 36.66 -0.02
N ALA A 749 10.39 37.64 -0.76
CA ALA A 749 10.47 39.05 -0.43
C ALA A 749 9.69 39.40 0.84
N ILE A 750 8.49 38.83 1.01
CA ILE A 750 7.67 39.01 2.21
C ILE A 750 8.35 38.35 3.41
N ASP A 751 8.86 37.13 3.26
CA ASP A 751 9.51 36.38 4.34
C ASP A 751 10.80 37.06 4.82
N ASN A 752 11.65 37.53 3.91
CA ASN A 752 12.82 38.34 4.24
C ASN A 752 12.46 39.69 4.91
N THR A 753 11.24 40.20 4.71
CA THR A 753 10.76 41.45 5.34
C THR A 753 10.12 41.21 6.70
N LEU A 754 9.53 40.03 6.93
CA LEU A 754 8.74 39.70 8.12
C LEU A 754 9.41 38.59 8.92
N ASN A 755 10.09 38.96 10.01
CA ASN A 755 10.70 38.02 10.95
C ASN A 755 9.63 37.26 11.78
N ALA A 756 8.95 36.33 11.11
CA ALA A 756 7.90 35.44 11.60
C ALA A 756 8.28 33.98 11.33
N TYR A 757 7.67 33.01 12.02
CA TYR A 757 8.03 31.59 11.87
C TYR A 757 7.40 30.94 10.64
N SER A 758 6.28 31.48 10.13
CA SER A 758 5.70 31.05 8.85
C SER A 758 4.72 32.08 8.28
N TRP A 759 4.33 31.93 7.00
CA TRP A 759 3.31 32.75 6.35
C TRP A 759 1.93 32.72 7.06
N PHE A 760 1.70 31.76 7.95
CA PHE A 760 0.51 31.73 8.79
C PHE A 760 0.44 32.93 9.77
N GLU A 761 1.58 33.49 10.14
CA GLU A 761 1.70 34.59 11.11
C GLU A 761 1.77 35.96 10.43
N TRP A 762 1.93 36.01 9.11
CA TRP A 762 1.95 37.25 8.34
C TRP A 762 0.63 38.04 8.48
N PRO A 763 0.66 39.38 8.37
CA PRO A 763 -0.53 40.23 8.36
C PRO A 763 -1.55 39.76 7.31
N GLU A 764 -2.85 39.84 7.65
CA GLU A 764 -3.93 39.28 6.81
C GLU A 764 -3.82 39.66 5.32
N PRO A 765 -3.54 40.91 4.90
CA PRO A 765 -3.48 41.26 3.49
C PRO A 765 -2.38 40.52 2.71
N LEU A 766 -1.26 40.21 3.35
CA LEU A 766 -0.15 39.47 2.75
C LEU A 766 -0.40 37.96 2.83
N LYS A 767 -0.85 37.48 3.99
CA LYS A 767 -1.26 36.09 4.22
C LYS A 767 -2.33 35.65 3.23
N ASN A 768 -3.34 36.48 2.95
CA ASN A 768 -4.46 36.20 2.05
C ASN A 768 -4.29 36.76 0.63
N ARG A 769 -3.10 37.28 0.26
CA ARG A 769 -2.77 37.73 -1.11
C ARG A 769 -3.75 38.78 -1.66
N HIS A 770 -4.02 39.82 -0.87
CA HIS A 770 -4.77 40.99 -1.33
C HIS A 770 -3.93 41.74 -2.37
N LEU A 771 -4.51 41.99 -3.56
CA LEU A 771 -3.77 42.53 -4.71
C LEU A 771 -2.97 43.80 -4.38
N SER A 772 -3.61 44.79 -3.74
CA SER A 772 -2.96 46.06 -3.35
C SER A 772 -1.86 45.91 -2.29
N ALA A 773 -1.87 44.82 -1.51
CA ALA A 773 -0.79 44.52 -0.57
C ALA A 773 0.41 43.88 -1.29
N LEU A 774 0.17 43.09 -2.34
CA LEU A 774 1.23 42.57 -3.22
C LEU A 774 1.83 43.70 -4.07
N GLU A 775 1.01 44.60 -4.62
CA GLU A 775 1.49 45.80 -5.35
C GLU A 775 2.42 46.64 -4.45
N ALA A 776 2.03 46.92 -3.20
CA ALA A 776 2.86 47.64 -2.24
C ALA A 776 4.15 46.89 -1.85
N ILE A 777 4.14 45.55 -1.83
CA ILE A 777 5.36 44.74 -1.67
C ILE A 777 6.26 44.86 -2.90
N TYR A 778 5.70 44.88 -4.12
CA TYR A 778 6.52 45.06 -5.33
C TYR A 778 7.19 46.43 -5.37
N GLU A 779 6.48 47.51 -4.98
CA GLU A 779 7.08 48.84 -4.89
C GLU A 779 8.17 48.93 -3.81
N SER A 780 7.94 48.35 -2.63
CA SER A 780 8.87 48.44 -1.49
C SER A 780 10.04 47.47 -1.51
N GLN A 781 9.90 46.30 -2.14
CA GLN A 781 10.92 45.24 -2.24
C GLN A 781 11.34 44.93 -3.68
N LYS A 782 11.17 45.90 -4.60
CA LYS A 782 11.47 45.75 -6.04
C LYS A 782 12.86 45.16 -6.30
N GLU A 783 13.89 45.70 -5.64
CA GLU A 783 15.27 45.23 -5.80
C GLU A 783 15.43 43.77 -5.34
N PHE A 784 14.80 43.36 -4.23
CA PHE A 784 14.85 41.98 -3.78
C PHE A 784 14.19 41.02 -4.78
N ILE A 785 13.00 41.36 -5.28
CA ILE A 785 12.23 40.54 -6.22
C ILE A 785 12.98 40.38 -7.55
N ASP A 786 13.45 41.49 -8.13
CA ASP A 786 14.19 41.45 -9.39
C ASP A 786 15.55 40.71 -9.23
N LEU A 787 16.22 40.81 -8.08
CA LEU A 787 17.43 40.02 -7.76
C LEU A 787 17.14 38.54 -7.54
N PHE A 788 16.02 38.17 -6.91
CA PHE A 788 15.60 36.77 -6.75
C PHE A 788 15.38 36.11 -8.10
N ILE A 789 14.65 36.79 -8.99
CA ILE A 789 14.37 36.36 -10.37
C ILE A 789 15.67 36.22 -11.17
N ALA A 790 16.59 37.19 -11.05
CA ALA A 790 17.90 37.11 -11.67
C ALA A 790 18.76 35.94 -11.15
N LYS A 791 18.68 35.59 -9.85
CA LYS A 791 19.35 34.40 -9.30
C LYS A 791 18.78 33.09 -9.86
N GLN A 792 17.46 32.98 -9.99
CA GLN A 792 16.81 31.80 -10.56
C GLN A 792 17.11 31.65 -12.06
N PHE A 793 17.22 32.75 -12.81
CA PHE A 793 17.72 32.74 -14.18
C PHE A 793 19.18 32.24 -14.28
N LEU A 794 20.06 32.69 -13.38
CA LEU A 794 21.46 32.24 -13.37
C LEU A 794 21.59 30.74 -13.05
N PHE A 795 20.78 30.22 -12.12
CA PHE A 795 20.66 28.78 -11.90
C PHE A 795 20.18 28.06 -13.17
N GLN A 796 19.07 28.52 -13.78
CA GLN A 796 18.49 27.92 -14.99
C GLN A 796 19.52 27.85 -16.12
N ARG A 797 20.22 28.95 -16.37
CA ARG A 797 21.25 29.06 -17.41
C ARG A 797 22.37 28.04 -17.23
N GLN A 798 22.90 27.89 -16.01
CA GLN A 798 23.96 26.93 -15.74
C GLN A 798 23.45 25.49 -15.78
N TRP A 799 22.27 25.21 -15.24
CA TRP A 799 21.68 23.88 -15.28
C TRP A 799 21.37 23.40 -16.70
N GLN A 800 20.79 24.25 -17.56
CA GLN A 800 20.56 23.88 -18.96
C GLN A 800 21.88 23.64 -19.72
N LYS A 801 22.92 24.44 -19.47
CA LYS A 801 24.26 24.20 -20.04
C LYS A 801 24.83 22.83 -19.62
N VAL A 802 24.61 22.41 -18.38
CA VAL A 802 24.98 21.08 -17.86
C VAL A 802 24.14 19.98 -18.51
N ARG A 803 22.82 20.14 -18.63
CA ARG A 803 21.91 19.18 -19.27
C ARG A 803 22.20 19.00 -20.76
N GLU A 804 22.45 20.09 -21.49
CA GLU A 804 22.87 20.06 -22.89
C GLU A 804 24.21 19.32 -23.07
N TYR A 805 25.13 19.45 -22.11
CA TYR A 805 26.40 18.72 -22.11
C TYR A 805 26.18 17.22 -21.85
N ALA A 806 25.36 16.85 -20.85
CA ALA A 806 24.98 15.47 -20.56
C ALA A 806 24.37 14.80 -21.80
N ARG A 807 23.35 15.42 -22.40
CA ARG A 807 22.68 14.92 -23.61
C ARG A 807 23.64 14.76 -24.80
N ARG A 808 24.60 15.67 -24.96
CA ARG A 808 25.66 15.56 -25.99
C ARG A 808 26.58 14.36 -25.80
N GLN A 809 26.86 13.96 -24.55
CA GLN A 809 27.65 12.78 -24.22
C GLN A 809 26.79 11.50 -24.07
N GLY A 810 25.52 11.54 -24.46
CA GLY A 810 24.60 10.39 -24.37
C GLY A 810 24.14 10.05 -22.94
N VAL A 811 24.21 11.00 -22.01
CA VAL A 811 23.77 10.84 -20.62
C VAL A 811 22.41 11.50 -20.40
N ASP A 812 21.40 10.71 -20.01
CA ASP A 812 20.11 11.19 -19.52
C ASP A 812 20.27 11.71 -18.06
N ILE A 813 19.61 12.81 -17.68
CA ILE A 813 19.54 13.22 -16.27
C ILE A 813 18.21 12.78 -15.65
N MET A 814 18.30 11.94 -14.61
CA MET A 814 17.19 11.57 -13.74
C MET A 814 17.15 12.50 -12.53
N GLY A 815 16.12 13.34 -12.46
CA GLY A 815 15.84 14.14 -11.27
C GLY A 815 15.00 13.39 -10.24
N ASP A 816 14.66 14.10 -9.17
CA ASP A 816 13.88 13.58 -8.05
C ASP A 816 12.87 14.63 -7.58
N MET A 817 11.68 14.18 -7.18
CA MET A 817 10.56 15.01 -6.75
C MET A 817 9.90 14.40 -5.51
N PRO A 818 9.96 15.06 -4.35
CA PRO A 818 9.18 14.67 -3.18
C PRO A 818 7.68 14.76 -3.51
N ILE A 819 6.86 13.74 -3.20
CA ILE A 819 5.41 13.83 -3.50
C ILE A 819 4.78 15.07 -2.85
N TYR A 820 5.14 15.40 -1.61
CA TYR A 820 4.66 16.59 -0.89
C TYR A 820 5.58 17.82 -1.08
N VAL A 821 5.20 18.93 -0.45
CA VAL A 821 5.96 20.20 -0.39
C VAL A 821 5.94 20.76 1.03
N GLY A 822 6.89 21.63 1.40
CA GLY A 822 6.91 22.26 2.73
C GLY A 822 5.69 23.13 3.00
N TYR A 823 5.23 23.22 4.27
CA TYR A 823 4.10 24.09 4.64
C TYR A 823 4.43 25.58 4.44
N HIS A 824 5.62 25.99 4.87
CA HIS A 824 6.13 27.35 4.67
C HIS A 824 6.81 27.44 3.30
N SER A 825 6.00 27.49 2.25
CA SER A 825 6.45 27.57 0.86
C SER A 825 5.55 28.49 0.04
N ALA A 826 6.09 29.00 -1.06
CA ALA A 826 5.30 29.74 -2.05
C ALA A 826 4.22 28.85 -2.67
N ASP A 827 4.51 27.56 -2.92
CA ASP A 827 3.54 26.57 -3.39
C ASP A 827 2.26 26.58 -2.55
N VAL A 828 2.38 26.42 -1.23
CA VAL A 828 1.21 26.36 -0.32
C VAL A 828 0.58 27.75 -0.11
N TRP A 829 1.39 28.79 0.04
CA TRP A 829 0.90 30.16 0.25
C TRP A 829 0.14 30.70 -0.96
N ALA A 830 0.60 30.45 -2.18
CA ALA A 830 -0.12 30.85 -3.40
C ALA A 830 -1.34 29.95 -3.64
N ASN A 831 -1.17 28.63 -3.52
CA ASN A 831 -2.12 27.64 -4.03
C ASN A 831 -3.03 27.02 -2.96
N LYS A 832 -3.27 27.71 -1.84
CA LYS A 832 -4.02 27.25 -0.62
C LYS A 832 -5.25 26.36 -0.87
N LYS A 833 -5.99 26.55 -1.97
CA LYS A 833 -7.19 25.75 -2.33
C LYS A 833 -6.90 24.30 -2.67
N HIS A 834 -5.67 23.97 -3.05
CA HIS A 834 -5.24 22.63 -3.46
C HIS A 834 -4.69 21.80 -2.29
N PHE A 835 -4.77 22.32 -1.06
CA PHE A 835 -4.28 21.71 0.17
C PHE A 835 -5.39 21.64 1.22
N LEU A 836 -5.35 20.64 2.10
CA LEU A 836 -6.32 20.41 3.17
C LEU A 836 -6.08 21.37 4.35
N LEU A 837 -6.29 22.67 4.09
CA LEU A 837 -6.14 23.75 5.06
C LEU A 837 -7.49 24.17 5.65
N ASN A 838 -7.48 24.65 6.90
CA ASN A 838 -8.64 25.25 7.54
C ASN A 838 -8.87 26.69 7.06
N LYS A 839 -9.99 27.32 7.47
CA LYS A 839 -10.35 28.70 7.06
C LYS A 839 -9.32 29.79 7.44
N LYS A 840 -8.36 29.51 8.33
CA LYS A 840 -7.25 30.41 8.68
C LYS A 840 -5.95 30.10 7.93
N GLY A 841 -5.93 29.05 7.11
CA GLY A 841 -4.75 28.59 6.36
C GLY A 841 -3.91 27.50 7.04
N PHE A 842 -4.21 27.10 8.28
CA PHE A 842 -3.43 26.05 8.98
C PHE A 842 -3.83 24.65 8.48
N PRO A 843 -2.91 23.66 8.39
CA PRO A 843 -3.24 22.31 7.95
C PRO A 843 -4.30 21.65 8.85
N LEU A 844 -5.22 20.88 8.25
CA LEU A 844 -6.14 20.00 8.97
C LEU A 844 -5.52 18.63 9.21
N LEU A 845 -4.77 18.15 8.21
CA LEU A 845 -4.10 16.86 8.19
C LEU A 845 -2.70 17.02 7.59
N VAL A 846 -1.74 16.30 8.13
CA VAL A 846 -0.32 16.32 7.72
C VAL A 846 0.18 14.94 7.32
N SER A 847 1.25 14.92 6.52
CA SER A 847 1.90 13.73 5.98
C SER A 847 2.74 12.96 7.01
N GLY A 848 2.96 11.69 6.69
CA GLY A 848 3.77 10.74 7.43
C GLY A 848 3.52 9.33 6.91
N VAL A 849 4.05 8.34 7.62
CA VAL A 849 3.77 6.91 7.40
C VAL A 849 3.36 6.24 8.73
N PRO A 850 2.49 5.21 8.70
CA PRO A 850 2.15 4.44 9.90
C PRO A 850 3.37 3.68 10.43
N PRO A 851 3.29 3.09 11.63
CA PRO A 851 4.23 2.07 12.08
C PRO A 851 4.41 0.93 11.06
N ASP A 852 5.66 0.49 10.89
CA ASP A 852 6.04 -0.62 10.02
C ASP A 852 7.19 -1.43 10.65
N LEU A 853 7.77 -2.38 9.90
CA LEU A 853 8.86 -3.24 10.35
C LEU A 853 10.19 -2.50 10.61
N PHE A 854 10.30 -1.24 10.18
CA PHE A 854 11.49 -0.40 10.33
C PHE A 854 11.29 0.74 11.35
N SER A 855 10.04 1.05 11.72
CA SER A 855 9.69 2.12 12.66
C SER A 855 8.45 1.79 13.50
N GLU A 856 8.65 1.44 14.78
CA GLU A 856 7.57 1.14 15.74
C GLU A 856 6.56 2.30 15.94
N THR A 857 6.99 3.55 15.71
CA THR A 857 6.15 4.75 15.87
C THR A 857 5.53 5.26 14.56
N GLY A 858 6.02 4.75 13.43
CA GLY A 858 5.91 5.43 12.14
C GLY A 858 6.70 6.74 12.12
N GLN A 859 6.63 7.45 11.00
CA GLN A 859 7.32 8.73 10.79
C GLN A 859 6.29 9.85 10.57
N LEU A 860 6.47 10.99 11.25
CA LEU A 860 5.62 12.17 11.11
C LEU A 860 6.40 13.25 10.37
N TRP A 861 6.10 13.46 9.08
CA TRP A 861 6.83 14.39 8.23
C TRP A 861 6.27 15.82 8.26
N GLY A 862 5.01 15.99 8.64
CA GLY A 862 4.43 17.31 8.92
C GLY A 862 4.05 18.15 7.69
N SER A 863 4.29 17.68 6.47
CA SER A 863 3.91 18.38 5.24
C SER A 863 2.37 18.48 5.11
N PRO A 864 1.81 19.56 4.56
CA PRO A 864 0.37 19.65 4.29
C PRO A 864 -0.04 18.67 3.20
N LEU A 865 -1.20 18.05 3.36
CA LEU A 865 -1.75 17.10 2.39
C LEU A 865 -2.59 17.81 1.32
N TYR A 866 -2.59 17.25 0.10
CA TYR A 866 -3.36 17.77 -1.03
C TYR A 866 -4.86 17.54 -0.88
N ASP A 867 -5.66 18.53 -1.30
CA ASP A 867 -7.08 18.31 -1.61
C ASP A 867 -7.20 17.83 -3.06
N TRP A 868 -7.07 16.52 -3.23
CA TRP A 868 -7.16 15.86 -4.53
C TRP A 868 -8.51 16.08 -5.25
N LYS A 869 -9.58 16.44 -4.53
CA LYS A 869 -10.90 16.74 -5.14
C LYS A 869 -10.98 18.16 -5.65
N ALA A 870 -10.36 19.11 -4.95
CA ALA A 870 -10.15 20.46 -5.47
C ALA A 870 -9.27 20.43 -6.73
N MET A 871 -8.20 19.62 -6.74
CA MET A 871 -7.36 19.41 -7.92
C MET A 871 -8.09 18.70 -9.07
N GLU A 872 -8.90 17.66 -8.81
CA GLU A 872 -9.68 17.02 -9.89
C GLU A 872 -10.60 18.02 -10.62
N SER A 873 -11.15 18.97 -9.86
CA SER A 873 -12.03 20.04 -10.37
C SER A 873 -11.33 21.02 -11.31
N ASP A 874 -10.00 21.18 -11.23
CA ASP A 874 -9.18 22.03 -12.11
C ASP A 874 -8.28 21.24 -13.08
N GLN A 875 -8.53 19.92 -13.17
CA GLN A 875 -7.79 18.96 -14.00
C GLN A 875 -6.32 18.82 -13.58
N TYR A 876 -6.06 18.96 -12.28
CA TYR A 876 -4.77 18.81 -11.60
C TYR A 876 -3.73 19.85 -12.04
N SER A 877 -4.15 21.11 -12.25
CA SER A 877 -3.33 22.13 -12.91
C SER A 877 -1.98 22.37 -12.22
N TRP A 878 -1.96 22.38 -10.88
CA TRP A 878 -0.75 22.53 -10.07
C TRP A 878 0.26 21.39 -10.32
N TRP A 879 -0.20 20.13 -10.37
CA TRP A 879 0.67 18.98 -10.67
C TRP A 879 1.14 18.96 -12.12
N VAL A 880 0.27 19.35 -13.07
CA VAL A 880 0.66 19.50 -14.48
C VAL A 880 1.78 20.54 -14.63
N ASN A 881 1.72 21.66 -13.89
CA ASN A 881 2.77 22.67 -13.89
C ASN A 881 4.06 22.17 -13.23
N ARG A 882 3.98 21.48 -12.08
CA ARG A 882 5.13 20.90 -11.38
C ARG A 882 5.87 19.87 -12.23
N ILE A 883 5.14 19.01 -12.96
CA ILE A 883 5.75 18.05 -13.89
C ILE A 883 6.36 18.75 -15.12
N ARG A 884 5.74 19.80 -15.66
CA ARG A 884 6.33 20.61 -16.74
C ARG A 884 7.68 21.20 -16.32
N ARG A 885 7.76 21.73 -15.10
CA ARG A 885 9.02 22.22 -14.51
C ARG A 885 10.05 21.10 -14.32
N ALA A 886 9.62 19.90 -13.93
CA ALA A 886 10.51 18.74 -13.85
C ALA A 886 11.04 18.30 -15.23
N GLN A 887 10.23 18.35 -16.31
CA GLN A 887 10.70 18.05 -17.67
C GLN A 887 11.65 19.11 -18.25
N ASP A 888 11.51 20.36 -17.80
CA ASP A 888 12.45 21.45 -18.11
C ASP A 888 13.82 21.23 -17.42
N LEU A 889 13.85 20.69 -16.19
CA LEU A 889 15.10 20.36 -15.51
C LEU A 889 15.69 19.00 -15.90
N TYR A 890 14.87 17.96 -16.09
CA TYR A 890 15.31 16.56 -16.15
C TYR A 890 14.73 15.82 -17.36
N ASP A 891 15.43 14.78 -17.80
CA ASP A 891 14.96 13.88 -18.86
C ASP A 891 14.03 12.80 -18.29
N GLU A 892 14.26 12.40 -17.03
CA GLU A 892 13.44 11.47 -16.26
C GLU A 892 13.29 11.96 -14.81
N CYS A 893 12.30 11.47 -14.06
CA CYS A 893 12.06 11.92 -12.69
C CYS A 893 11.58 10.79 -11.77
N ARG A 894 12.33 10.50 -10.70
CA ARG A 894 11.83 9.74 -9.54
C ARG A 894 10.80 10.58 -8.80
N ILE A 895 9.65 10.00 -8.49
CA ILE A 895 8.72 10.60 -7.52
C ILE A 895 8.80 9.78 -6.24
N ASP A 896 9.32 10.40 -5.19
CA ASP A 896 9.46 9.85 -3.85
C ASP A 896 8.09 9.67 -3.17
N HIS A 897 7.89 8.57 -2.45
CA HIS A 897 6.62 8.15 -1.87
C HIS A 897 5.46 8.07 -2.90
N PHE A 898 5.74 7.53 -4.10
CA PHE A 898 4.76 7.34 -5.18
C PHE A 898 3.48 6.63 -4.71
N ARG A 899 3.59 5.72 -3.73
CA ARG A 899 2.43 5.04 -3.14
C ARG A 899 1.32 5.97 -2.64
N GLY A 900 1.65 7.21 -2.27
CA GLY A 900 0.68 8.26 -1.89
C GLY A 900 -0.34 8.62 -2.98
N PHE A 901 -0.06 8.35 -4.25
CA PHE A 901 -1.03 8.55 -5.34
C PHE A 901 -2.14 7.49 -5.36
N ALA A 902 -1.89 6.27 -4.87
CA ALA A 902 -2.92 5.24 -4.69
C ALA A 902 -3.62 5.42 -3.33
N GLY A 903 -2.81 5.50 -2.26
CA GLY A 903 -3.30 5.80 -0.92
C GLY A 903 -2.20 6.40 -0.03
N PHE A 904 -2.55 7.48 0.67
CA PHE A 904 -1.66 8.25 1.55
C PHE A 904 -2.10 8.15 3.01
N TRP A 905 -1.13 8.19 3.93
CA TRP A 905 -1.40 8.22 5.36
C TRP A 905 -1.57 9.66 5.84
N ALA A 906 -2.70 9.94 6.51
CA ALA A 906 -3.08 11.29 6.92
C ALA A 906 -3.22 11.40 8.44
N VAL A 907 -2.34 12.18 9.06
CA VAL A 907 -2.25 12.37 10.52
C VAL A 907 -2.92 13.70 10.92
N PRO A 908 -3.68 13.80 12.02
CA PRO A 908 -4.17 15.09 12.54
C PRO A 908 -3.03 16.06 12.83
N SER A 909 -3.20 17.33 12.45
CA SER A 909 -2.19 18.40 12.59
C SER A 909 -1.69 18.62 14.03
N GLU A 910 -2.52 18.27 15.00
CA GLU A 910 -2.33 18.42 16.44
C GLU A 910 -1.65 17.20 17.09
N ALA A 911 -1.43 16.12 16.34
CA ALA A 911 -0.77 14.92 16.83
C ALA A 911 0.76 15.06 16.81
N LYS A 912 1.42 14.38 17.75
CA LYS A 912 2.90 14.37 17.88
C LYS A 912 3.56 13.07 17.40
N VAL A 913 2.77 12.12 16.89
CA VAL A 913 3.20 10.79 16.45
C VAL A 913 2.34 10.32 15.28
N ALA A 914 2.91 9.55 14.35
CA ALA A 914 2.22 9.17 13.11
C ALA A 914 1.15 8.08 13.30
N MET A 915 1.27 7.24 14.34
CA MET A 915 0.35 6.13 14.64
C MET A 915 -1.14 6.48 14.73
N VAL A 916 -1.53 7.74 14.99
CA VAL A 916 -2.94 8.17 15.08
C VAL A 916 -3.53 8.69 13.76
N GLY A 917 -2.81 8.51 12.64
CA GLY A 917 -3.33 8.81 11.31
C GLY A 917 -4.33 7.79 10.77
N ARG A 918 -4.74 7.98 9.50
CA ARG A 918 -5.57 7.04 8.73
C ARG A 918 -5.20 7.07 7.26
N TRP A 919 -5.27 5.92 6.59
CA TRP A 919 -5.18 5.87 5.13
C TRP A 919 -6.33 6.64 4.47
N LYS A 920 -6.00 7.35 3.39
CA LYS A 920 -6.89 8.09 2.49
C LYS A 920 -6.61 7.64 1.06
N VAL A 921 -7.66 7.52 0.25
CA VAL A 921 -7.51 7.21 -1.18
C VAL A 921 -6.94 8.44 -1.91
N GLY A 922 -5.90 8.23 -2.70
CA GLY A 922 -5.31 9.25 -3.58
C GLY A 922 -6.09 9.43 -4.89
N PRO A 923 -5.56 10.18 -5.87
CA PRO A 923 -6.22 10.38 -7.16
C PRO A 923 -6.14 9.15 -8.08
N GLY A 924 -5.18 8.25 -7.87
CA GLY A 924 -4.93 7.12 -8.76
C GLY A 924 -4.58 7.58 -10.19
N LYS A 925 -5.12 6.86 -11.18
CA LYS A 925 -4.75 7.02 -12.60
C LYS A 925 -5.22 8.33 -13.25
N SER A 926 -6.28 8.97 -12.74
CA SER A 926 -6.85 10.19 -13.34
C SER A 926 -5.86 11.36 -13.36
N LEU A 927 -5.00 11.46 -12.35
CA LEU A 927 -3.87 12.39 -12.29
C LEU A 927 -2.90 12.17 -13.46
N PHE A 928 -2.42 10.94 -13.65
CA PHE A 928 -1.47 10.61 -14.71
C PHE A 928 -2.09 10.76 -16.11
N ASP A 929 -3.38 10.49 -16.26
CA ASP A 929 -4.11 10.76 -17.49
C ASP A 929 -4.27 12.27 -17.76
N ALA A 930 -4.35 13.11 -16.72
CA ALA A 930 -4.35 14.57 -16.85
C ALA A 930 -2.95 15.12 -17.18
N ILE A 931 -1.90 14.64 -16.52
CA ILE A 931 -0.51 14.97 -16.85
C ILE A 931 -0.20 14.57 -18.31
N SER A 932 -0.57 13.36 -18.72
CA SER A 932 -0.40 12.90 -20.11
C SER A 932 -1.07 13.80 -21.15
N ARG A 933 -2.22 14.42 -20.82
CA ARG A 933 -2.89 15.43 -21.66
C ARG A 933 -2.22 16.81 -21.59
N GLY A 934 -1.65 17.19 -20.45
CA GLY A 934 -1.12 18.53 -20.18
C GLY A 934 0.37 18.74 -20.52
N VAL A 935 1.15 17.66 -20.67
CA VAL A 935 2.58 17.68 -21.01
C VAL A 935 3.07 16.54 -21.93
N GLY A 936 2.21 15.60 -22.34
CA GLY A 936 2.60 14.47 -23.21
C GLY A 936 3.26 13.31 -22.47
N LYS A 937 4.16 12.57 -23.14
CA LYS A 937 4.87 11.42 -22.54
C LYS A 937 5.86 11.89 -21.48
N ILE A 938 5.82 11.24 -20.32
CA ILE A 938 6.69 11.49 -19.16
C ILE A 938 7.42 10.21 -18.78
N LYS A 939 8.68 10.32 -18.34
CA LYS A 939 9.47 9.21 -17.80
C LYS A 939 9.53 9.33 -16.27
N ILE A 940 8.52 8.76 -15.60
CA ILE A 940 8.42 8.71 -14.14
C ILE A 940 9.01 7.39 -13.64
N ILE A 941 9.85 7.45 -12.61
CA ILE A 941 10.26 6.31 -11.80
C ILE A 941 9.45 6.36 -10.50
N ALA A 942 8.76 5.26 -10.18
CA ALA A 942 7.99 5.16 -8.96
C ALA A 942 8.88 4.70 -7.80
N GLU A 943 8.92 5.50 -6.73
CA GLU A 943 9.40 5.03 -5.43
C GLU A 943 8.31 4.14 -4.80
N ASP A 944 8.50 2.83 -4.89
CA ASP A 944 7.60 1.79 -4.39
C ASP A 944 8.27 0.86 -3.35
N LEU A 945 9.08 1.42 -2.45
CA LEU A 945 9.71 0.71 -1.33
C LEU A 945 8.77 0.55 -0.11
N GLY A 946 9.22 -0.25 0.86
CA GLY A 946 8.48 -0.57 2.07
C GLY A 946 7.27 -1.47 1.83
N VAL A 947 6.28 -1.46 2.73
CA VAL A 947 5.08 -2.29 2.61
C VAL A 947 4.11 -1.68 1.59
N ILE A 948 4.30 -2.05 0.32
CA ILE A 948 3.40 -1.65 -0.77
C ILE A 948 2.16 -2.53 -0.85
N THR A 949 1.04 -1.91 -1.20
CA THR A 949 -0.28 -2.53 -1.34
C THR A 949 -0.60 -2.77 -2.81
N LYS A 950 -1.49 -3.73 -3.12
CA LYS A 950 -1.72 -4.18 -4.52
C LYS A 950 -2.14 -3.04 -5.46
N ASP A 951 -2.92 -2.08 -4.94
CA ASP A 951 -3.34 -0.86 -5.63
C ASP A 951 -2.16 0.02 -6.10
N VAL A 952 -1.07 0.07 -5.33
CA VAL A 952 0.18 0.78 -5.72
C VAL A 952 0.82 0.11 -6.93
N VAL A 953 0.95 -1.23 -6.89
CA VAL A 953 1.54 -2.03 -7.98
C VAL A 953 0.67 -1.95 -9.23
N GLU A 954 -0.65 -2.00 -9.08
CA GLU A 954 -1.61 -1.89 -10.18
C GLU A 954 -1.59 -0.48 -10.79
N LEU A 955 -1.54 0.58 -9.96
CA LEU A 955 -1.36 1.97 -10.43
C LEU A 955 -0.05 2.13 -11.20
N ARG A 956 1.10 1.72 -10.63
CA ARG A 956 2.42 1.78 -11.27
C ARG A 956 2.42 1.11 -12.64
N LYS A 957 1.90 -0.12 -12.72
CA LYS A 957 1.84 -0.87 -13.98
C LYS A 957 0.83 -0.29 -14.97
N SER A 958 -0.27 0.31 -14.51
CA SER A 958 -1.26 0.96 -15.38
C SER A 958 -0.76 2.22 -16.10
N ILE A 959 0.32 2.83 -15.60
CA ILE A 959 1.00 3.98 -16.24
C ILE A 959 2.34 3.61 -16.88
N GLY A 960 2.75 2.33 -16.80
CA GLY A 960 4.01 1.83 -17.36
C GLY A 960 5.28 2.27 -16.64
N ALA A 961 5.19 2.80 -15.41
CA ALA A 961 6.36 3.31 -14.69
C ALA A 961 7.24 2.17 -14.11
N PRO A 962 8.57 2.24 -14.22
CA PRO A 962 9.46 1.36 -13.46
C PRO A 962 9.31 1.59 -11.96
N GLY A 963 9.38 0.50 -11.20
CA GLY A 963 9.54 0.55 -9.74
C GLY A 963 11.01 0.54 -9.34
N MET A 964 11.28 0.42 -8.05
CA MET A 964 12.63 0.33 -7.49
C MET A 964 12.95 -1.08 -6.96
N ALA A 965 14.24 -1.44 -6.95
CA ALA A 965 14.78 -2.53 -6.16
C ALA A 965 16.08 -2.06 -5.49
N VAL A 966 16.27 -2.39 -4.21
CA VAL A 966 17.44 -1.94 -3.43
C VAL A 966 18.12 -3.15 -2.81
N LEU A 967 19.31 -3.49 -3.27
CA LEU A 967 19.98 -4.76 -2.92
C LEU A 967 20.30 -4.88 -1.42
N GLN A 968 20.52 -3.78 -0.71
CA GLN A 968 20.66 -3.81 0.76
C GLN A 968 19.44 -4.42 1.48
N PHE A 969 18.24 -4.33 0.90
CA PHE A 969 17.01 -4.89 1.48
C PHE A 969 16.73 -6.33 1.02
N ALA A 970 17.53 -6.89 0.11
CA ALA A 970 17.30 -8.21 -0.49
C ALA A 970 17.55 -9.39 0.45
N PHE A 971 18.41 -9.20 1.45
CA PHE A 971 18.96 -10.30 2.24
C PHE A 971 18.13 -10.61 3.50
N GLY A 972 17.34 -9.67 4.02
CA GLY A 972 16.30 -9.97 5.00
C GLY A 972 15.19 -10.91 4.45
N GLY A 973 14.47 -11.59 5.35
CA GLY A 973 13.30 -12.41 4.99
C GLY A 973 13.61 -13.66 4.15
N GLY A 974 12.63 -14.10 3.35
CA GLY A 974 12.72 -15.33 2.54
C GLY A 974 13.42 -15.17 1.18
N ALA A 975 13.14 -16.09 0.25
CA ALA A 975 13.60 -16.06 -1.15
C ALA A 975 12.59 -15.39 -2.10
N ASP A 976 11.42 -15.07 -1.58
CA ASP A 976 10.31 -14.29 -2.13
C ASP A 976 10.52 -12.77 -2.02
N ASN A 977 11.58 -12.33 -1.34
CA ASN A 977 11.93 -10.92 -1.19
C ASN A 977 12.08 -10.24 -2.58
N PRO A 978 11.32 -9.18 -2.90
CA PRO A 978 11.26 -8.59 -4.24
C PRO A 978 12.54 -7.85 -4.65
N HIS A 979 13.49 -7.65 -3.74
CA HIS A 979 14.78 -7.02 -4.02
C HIS A 979 15.90 -8.03 -4.32
N LEU A 980 15.61 -9.33 -4.34
CA LEU A 980 16.56 -10.34 -4.83
C LEU A 980 16.60 -10.34 -6.38
N PRO A 981 17.79 -10.31 -7.02
CA PRO A 981 17.92 -10.25 -8.49
C PRO A 981 17.08 -11.22 -9.33
N HIS A 982 16.74 -12.41 -8.82
CA HIS A 982 15.87 -13.37 -9.52
C HIS A 982 14.37 -13.02 -9.49
N ASN A 983 13.95 -12.09 -8.63
CA ASN A 983 12.58 -11.58 -8.52
C ASN A 983 12.37 -10.23 -9.25
N HIS A 984 13.42 -9.64 -9.83
CA HIS A 984 13.36 -8.32 -10.47
C HIS A 984 12.57 -8.33 -11.79
N GLU A 985 11.82 -7.25 -12.04
CA GLU A 985 11.14 -7.00 -13.32
C GLU A 985 12.07 -6.29 -14.31
N VAL A 986 11.84 -6.43 -15.62
CA VAL A 986 12.61 -5.68 -16.63
C VAL A 986 12.35 -4.18 -16.51
N ASN A 987 11.09 -3.77 -16.38
CA ASN A 987 10.68 -2.38 -16.15
C ASN A 987 10.83 -2.01 -14.66
N GLN A 988 12.08 -1.87 -14.23
CA GLN A 988 12.49 -1.56 -12.86
C GLN A 988 13.86 -0.85 -12.86
N VAL A 989 14.13 -0.06 -11.83
CA VAL A 989 15.44 0.52 -11.54
C VAL A 989 16.05 -0.20 -10.33
N VAL A 990 17.18 -0.87 -10.52
CA VAL A 990 17.90 -1.54 -9.43
C VAL A 990 19.03 -0.66 -8.87
N TYR A 991 19.16 -0.64 -7.55
CA TYR A 991 20.14 0.11 -6.79
C TYR A 991 20.95 -0.84 -5.89
N SER A 992 22.22 -0.52 -5.63
CA SER A 992 22.93 -1.11 -4.49
C SER A 992 22.32 -0.59 -3.18
N GLY A 993 22.37 0.74 -3.00
CA GLY A 993 21.67 1.52 -1.98
C GLY A 993 21.11 2.82 -2.57
N THR A 994 20.18 3.45 -1.85
CA THR A 994 19.75 4.83 -2.12
C THR A 994 20.61 5.84 -1.36
N HIS A 995 20.21 7.11 -1.30
CA HIS A 995 20.87 8.14 -0.49
C HIS A 995 20.50 8.09 1.00
N ASP A 996 19.37 7.47 1.35
CA ASP A 996 18.93 7.21 2.73
C ASP A 996 19.58 5.97 3.34
N ASN A 997 20.10 5.08 2.49
CA ASN A 997 20.89 3.92 2.87
C ASN A 997 22.28 4.35 3.36
N ASP A 998 22.96 3.45 4.06
CA ASP A 998 24.41 3.54 4.19
C ASP A 998 25.09 3.17 2.85
N THR A 999 26.37 3.47 2.72
CA THR A 999 27.30 2.81 1.80
C THR A 999 27.22 1.28 1.92
N ILE A 1000 27.53 0.52 0.86
CA ILE A 1000 27.53 -0.95 0.94
C ILE A 1000 28.56 -1.46 1.96
N ARG A 1001 29.68 -0.77 2.19
CA ARG A 1001 30.63 -1.17 3.25
C ARG A 1001 30.07 -0.93 4.65
N GLY A 1002 29.52 0.27 4.93
CA GLY A 1002 28.93 0.57 6.24
C GLY A 1002 27.68 -0.27 6.56
N TRP A 1003 26.87 -0.55 5.55
CA TRP A 1003 25.80 -1.55 5.61
C TRP A 1003 26.37 -2.94 5.92
N TRP A 1004 27.40 -3.39 5.20
CA TRP A 1004 28.03 -4.70 5.46
C TRP A 1004 28.62 -4.80 6.86
N ASP A 1005 29.35 -3.79 7.33
CA ASP A 1005 29.94 -3.76 8.67
C ASP A 1005 28.87 -3.97 9.75
N THR A 1006 27.71 -3.31 9.61
CA THR A 1006 26.59 -3.37 10.56
C THR A 1006 25.60 -4.53 10.35
N LEU A 1007 25.66 -5.23 9.21
CA LEU A 1007 24.72 -6.31 8.87
C LEU A 1007 24.81 -7.51 9.83
N ASN A 1008 23.66 -8.11 10.16
CA ASN A 1008 23.60 -9.28 11.04
C ASN A 1008 24.17 -10.54 10.37
N GLN A 1009 24.56 -11.52 11.19
CA GLN A 1009 25.32 -12.68 10.72
C GLN A 1009 24.52 -13.64 9.82
N GLU A 1010 23.19 -13.69 9.96
CA GLU A 1010 22.33 -14.53 9.13
C GLU A 1010 22.18 -13.91 7.72
N GLU A 1011 21.92 -12.61 7.64
CA GLU A 1011 21.85 -11.87 6.37
C GLU A 1011 23.21 -11.82 5.67
N LYS A 1012 24.32 -11.68 6.40
CA LYS A 1012 25.69 -11.85 5.85
C LYS A 1012 25.85 -13.23 5.20
N TYR A 1013 25.46 -14.30 5.89
CA TYR A 1013 25.57 -15.67 5.38
C TYR A 1013 24.65 -15.94 4.18
N LYS A 1014 23.44 -15.35 4.15
CA LYS A 1014 22.52 -15.40 3.01
C LYS A 1014 23.06 -14.59 1.82
N ALA A 1015 23.65 -13.42 2.06
CA ALA A 1015 24.33 -12.63 1.05
C ALA A 1015 25.52 -13.37 0.44
N MET A 1016 26.39 -13.99 1.25
CA MET A 1016 27.52 -14.83 0.79
C MET A 1016 27.10 -16.07 -0.01
N LYS A 1017 25.86 -16.57 0.16
CA LYS A 1017 25.31 -17.66 -0.66
C LYS A 1017 24.77 -17.18 -2.01
N TYR A 1018 24.39 -15.91 -2.10
CA TYR A 1018 23.75 -15.33 -3.27
C TYR A 1018 24.76 -14.61 -4.17
N LEU A 1019 25.65 -13.84 -3.53
CA LEU A 1019 26.76 -13.11 -4.12
C LEU A 1019 28.02 -13.99 -4.00
N SER A 1020 28.65 -14.33 -5.12
CA SER A 1020 29.92 -15.08 -5.16
C SER A 1020 31.11 -14.18 -4.80
N ILE A 1021 31.11 -13.65 -3.57
CA ILE A 1021 32.08 -12.68 -3.05
C ILE A 1021 33.50 -13.28 -3.02
N ALA A 1022 34.48 -12.52 -3.54
CA ALA A 1022 35.89 -12.93 -3.54
C ALA A 1022 36.65 -12.53 -2.25
N GLY A 1023 36.20 -11.50 -1.54
CA GLY A 1023 36.76 -11.03 -0.27
C GLY A 1023 35.95 -9.86 0.30
N GLU A 1024 36.06 -9.62 1.62
CA GLU A 1024 35.18 -8.66 2.33
C GLU A 1024 35.40 -7.20 1.91
N ASP A 1025 36.64 -6.78 1.63
CA ASP A 1025 36.93 -5.41 1.15
C ASP A 1025 36.32 -5.09 -0.22
N ASP A 1026 35.95 -6.10 -1.02
CA ASP A 1026 35.40 -5.95 -2.39
C ASP A 1026 33.87 -6.18 -2.42
N ILE A 1027 33.21 -6.08 -1.27
CA ILE A 1027 31.75 -6.25 -1.14
C ILE A 1027 30.95 -5.22 -1.95
N SER A 1028 31.40 -3.96 -2.07
CA SER A 1028 30.69 -2.96 -2.87
C SER A 1028 30.65 -3.35 -4.34
N TRP A 1029 31.78 -3.76 -4.91
CA TRP A 1029 31.88 -4.25 -6.29
C TRP A 1029 31.13 -5.56 -6.50
N SER A 1030 31.08 -6.44 -5.50
CA SER A 1030 30.25 -7.66 -5.53
C SER A 1030 28.75 -7.34 -5.65
N VAL A 1031 28.26 -6.30 -4.96
CA VAL A 1031 26.87 -5.83 -5.06
C VAL A 1031 26.62 -5.05 -6.37
N ILE A 1032 27.58 -4.23 -6.83
CA ILE A 1032 27.53 -3.57 -8.15
C ILE A 1032 27.40 -4.59 -9.28
N GLN A 1033 28.15 -5.69 -9.22
CA GLN A 1033 28.05 -6.80 -10.18
C GLN A 1033 26.65 -7.46 -10.17
N ALA A 1034 26.03 -7.62 -9.00
CA ALA A 1034 24.66 -8.11 -8.88
C ALA A 1034 23.61 -7.12 -9.44
N ALA A 1035 23.79 -5.81 -9.20
CA ALA A 1035 22.94 -4.78 -9.78
C ALA A 1035 23.04 -4.75 -11.32
N PHE A 1036 24.24 -4.92 -11.88
CA PHE A 1036 24.41 -4.94 -13.33
C PHE A 1036 23.93 -6.25 -13.99
N SER A 1037 24.13 -7.40 -13.36
CA SER A 1037 23.63 -8.70 -13.87
C SER A 1037 22.09 -8.83 -13.84
N SER A 1038 21.42 -8.09 -12.97
CA SER A 1038 19.95 -7.97 -12.87
C SER A 1038 19.24 -7.87 -14.25
N PRO A 1039 18.03 -8.46 -14.42
CA PRO A 1039 17.21 -8.24 -15.61
C PRO A 1039 16.68 -6.79 -15.73
N ALA A 1040 16.61 -6.05 -14.60
CA ALA A 1040 16.15 -4.67 -14.54
C ALA A 1040 16.88 -3.75 -15.54
N GLN A 1041 16.11 -2.99 -16.32
CA GLN A 1041 16.60 -2.22 -17.46
C GLN A 1041 17.62 -1.14 -17.05
N THR A 1042 17.37 -0.44 -15.95
CA THR A 1042 18.28 0.60 -15.44
C THR A 1042 18.90 0.13 -14.12
N ALA A 1043 20.21 0.29 -13.96
CA ALA A 1043 20.93 0.03 -12.72
C ALA A 1043 21.70 1.27 -12.27
N ILE A 1044 21.52 1.72 -11.03
CA ILE A 1044 22.09 2.98 -10.52
C ILE A 1044 22.89 2.72 -9.24
N ILE A 1045 24.13 3.21 -9.22
CA ILE A 1045 25.07 3.01 -8.11
C ILE A 1045 25.41 4.37 -7.46
N PRO A 1046 25.35 4.54 -6.14
CA PRO A 1046 25.90 5.71 -5.45
C PRO A 1046 27.41 5.85 -5.69
N MET A 1047 27.88 7.09 -5.90
CA MET A 1047 29.31 7.34 -6.12
C MET A 1047 30.20 6.80 -4.98
N GLN A 1048 29.68 6.75 -3.74
CA GLN A 1048 30.35 6.18 -2.58
C GLN A 1048 30.72 4.70 -2.73
N ASP A 1049 29.86 3.88 -3.35
CA ASP A 1049 30.09 2.44 -3.50
C ASP A 1049 31.20 2.15 -4.53
N ILE A 1050 31.25 2.97 -5.59
CA ILE A 1050 32.29 2.96 -6.63
C ILE A 1050 33.63 3.36 -6.03
N LEU A 1051 33.64 4.36 -5.16
CA LEU A 1051 34.81 4.81 -4.40
C LEU A 1051 35.17 3.89 -3.21
N GLY A 1052 34.40 2.82 -2.95
CA GLY A 1052 34.67 1.87 -1.86
C GLY A 1052 34.66 2.49 -0.46
N LEU A 1053 33.82 3.50 -0.22
CA LEU A 1053 33.74 4.22 1.05
C LEU A 1053 32.83 3.49 2.07
N GLY A 1054 33.01 3.82 3.37
CA GLY A 1054 32.18 3.35 4.48
C GLY A 1054 31.25 4.43 5.04
N SER A 1055 30.63 4.21 6.21
CA SER A 1055 29.56 5.04 6.79
C SER A 1055 29.86 6.54 6.95
N SER A 1056 31.13 6.96 7.00
CA SER A 1056 31.51 8.38 6.98
C SER A 1056 31.15 9.10 5.67
N ALA A 1057 30.80 8.36 4.62
CA ALA A 1057 30.34 8.89 3.33
C ALA A 1057 28.82 8.78 3.10
N ARG A 1058 28.06 8.31 4.09
CA ARG A 1058 26.60 8.21 4.03
C ARG A 1058 25.97 9.59 3.77
N MET A 1059 25.01 9.67 2.84
CA MET A 1059 24.42 10.95 2.44
C MET A 1059 23.31 11.41 3.40
N ASN A 1060 22.41 10.51 3.81
CA ASN A 1060 21.37 10.79 4.79
C ASN A 1060 21.18 9.61 5.76
N THR A 1061 20.87 9.92 7.02
CA THR A 1061 20.33 8.98 8.00
C THR A 1061 18.91 9.42 8.33
N PRO A 1062 17.87 8.70 7.86
CA PRO A 1062 16.48 9.05 8.14
C PRO A 1062 16.19 9.24 9.64
N ALA A 1063 15.28 10.18 9.93
CA ALA A 1063 14.91 10.61 11.28
C ALA A 1063 16.03 11.24 12.14
N THR A 1064 17.14 11.69 11.54
CA THR A 1064 18.12 12.58 12.22
C THR A 1064 18.12 13.99 11.62
N GLU A 1065 18.25 15.01 12.47
CA GLU A 1065 18.16 16.42 12.08
C GLU A 1065 19.53 17.08 11.76
N VAL A 1066 20.64 16.41 12.09
CA VAL A 1066 22.00 16.99 12.05
C VAL A 1066 23.01 16.00 11.47
N GLY A 1067 23.89 16.49 10.58
CA GLY A 1067 25.00 15.73 10.01
C GLY A 1067 24.74 15.14 8.61
N ASN A 1068 23.52 15.28 8.09
CA ASN A 1068 23.13 14.78 6.77
C ASN A 1068 23.52 15.76 5.63
N TRP A 1069 23.45 15.28 4.39
CA TRP A 1069 23.63 16.04 3.14
C TRP A 1069 25.00 16.74 2.97
N GLY A 1070 25.95 16.41 3.86
CA GLY A 1070 27.27 17.03 3.94
C GLY A 1070 28.36 16.33 3.14
N TRP A 1071 28.16 15.09 2.66
CA TRP A 1071 29.22 14.33 1.99
C TRP A 1071 29.66 14.96 0.66
N ARG A 1072 30.98 14.94 0.39
CA ARG A 1072 31.60 15.29 -0.89
C ARG A 1072 32.63 14.25 -1.29
N ILE A 1073 32.91 14.17 -2.59
CA ILE A 1073 34.09 13.45 -3.09
C ILE A 1073 35.34 14.06 -2.42
N PRO A 1074 36.25 13.27 -1.82
CA PRO A 1074 37.41 13.79 -1.12
C PRO A 1074 38.28 14.68 -2.00
N SER A 1075 38.87 15.72 -1.42
CA SER A 1075 39.74 16.70 -2.10
C SER A 1075 40.83 16.04 -2.98
N SER A 1076 41.44 14.97 -2.49
CA SER A 1076 42.47 14.15 -3.15
C SER A 1076 42.02 13.39 -4.41
N THR A 1077 40.71 13.19 -4.61
CA THR A 1077 40.16 12.28 -5.62
C THR A 1077 39.59 13.05 -6.81
N SER A 1078 40.34 13.17 -7.91
CA SER A 1078 39.85 13.74 -9.17
C SER A 1078 39.25 12.68 -10.09
N PHE A 1079 38.28 13.08 -10.92
CA PHE A 1079 37.78 12.23 -12.02
C PHE A 1079 38.89 11.77 -12.97
N ASP A 1080 39.91 12.60 -13.19
CA ASP A 1080 41.12 12.27 -13.96
C ASP A 1080 41.93 11.11 -13.34
N ASN A 1081 41.86 10.92 -12.02
CA ASN A 1081 42.51 9.82 -11.31
C ASN A 1081 41.64 8.54 -11.28
N LEU A 1082 40.32 8.66 -11.42
CA LEU A 1082 39.34 7.54 -11.31
C LEU A 1082 39.26 6.67 -12.57
N LYS A 1083 40.40 6.44 -13.22
CA LYS A 1083 40.46 5.64 -14.45
C LYS A 1083 40.25 4.15 -14.15
N THR A 1084 40.85 3.62 -13.08
CA THR A 1084 40.74 2.20 -12.72
C THR A 1084 39.29 1.80 -12.46
N GLU A 1085 38.55 2.68 -11.80
CA GLU A 1085 37.13 2.58 -11.48
C GLU A 1085 36.28 2.71 -12.74
N SER A 1086 36.63 3.62 -13.65
CA SER A 1086 35.99 3.76 -14.98
C SER A 1086 36.16 2.50 -15.83
N ASP A 1087 37.37 1.97 -15.93
CA ASP A 1087 37.69 0.76 -16.69
C ASP A 1087 36.97 -0.46 -16.06
N ARG A 1088 37.00 -0.61 -14.72
CA ARG A 1088 36.32 -1.69 -13.98
C ARG A 1088 34.79 -1.63 -14.13
N LEU A 1089 34.19 -0.44 -14.13
CA LEU A 1089 32.76 -0.29 -14.43
C LEU A 1089 32.47 -0.68 -15.88
N ARG A 1090 33.23 -0.14 -16.84
CA ARG A 1090 33.06 -0.40 -18.28
C ARG A 1090 33.08 -1.89 -18.63
N ASP A 1091 34.00 -2.65 -18.05
CA ASP A 1091 34.09 -4.10 -18.26
C ASP A 1091 32.83 -4.83 -17.77
N LEU A 1092 32.30 -4.46 -16.59
CA LEU A 1092 31.05 -5.03 -16.07
C LEU A 1092 29.82 -4.60 -16.90
N LEU A 1093 29.77 -3.35 -17.38
CA LEU A 1093 28.69 -2.89 -18.26
C LEU A 1093 28.72 -3.60 -19.62
N SER A 1094 29.91 -3.87 -20.15
CA SER A 1094 30.09 -4.69 -21.36
C SER A 1094 29.65 -6.13 -21.13
N LEU A 1095 29.99 -6.74 -19.99
CA LEU A 1095 29.64 -8.12 -19.64
C LEU A 1095 28.13 -8.34 -19.52
N TYR A 1096 27.38 -7.37 -18.97
CA TYR A 1096 25.94 -7.48 -18.75
C TYR A 1096 25.07 -6.70 -19.76
N GLY A 1097 25.65 -6.25 -20.88
CA GLY A 1097 24.94 -5.59 -21.97
C GLY A 1097 24.22 -4.32 -21.52
N ARG A 1098 24.97 -3.32 -21.04
CA ARG A 1098 24.47 -2.02 -20.54
C ARG A 1098 25.14 -0.80 -21.17
N LEU A 1099 25.93 -1.01 -22.22
CA LEU A 1099 26.54 0.02 -23.07
C LEU A 1099 25.58 0.30 -24.25
#